data_AF-L8FVY5-F1
#
_entry.id   AF-L8FVY5-F1
#
_cell.length_a   1.000
_cell.length_b   1.000
_cell.length_c   1.000
_cell.angle_alpha   90.00
_cell.angle_beta   90.00
_cell.angle_gamma   90.00
#
_symmetry.space_group_name_H-M   'P 1'
#
loop_
_entity.id
_entity.type
_entity.pdbx_description
1 polymer ?
#
loop_
_entity_poly.entity_id
_entity_poly.type
_entity_poly.pdbx_seq_one_letter_code
_entity_poly.pdbx_strand_id
1 'polypeptide(L)'
;MFRKALKKIGKKRDSLVSTPPTASQVQATTSPSAGPSTDRAITEVFRARGDARAQAGNYNGAIVMYDEALAATPTDAALLLSRSFAHAMSTPPNLGLALKDANAAIQIDSRNWQAWQQLGETRLKMGYIAVAMEALENALGLANGYDKVTVQRALTEARSRMPPPTLSRQQTALPSRPAQPAPPTPAAPAFPSARSSPAAPYFPAAPASPAASPPYTAPPPPAASRPCAAPTPPAARATPALRPQASPSPTAARAPPTTPAPPATSASTYPLEAFLNQPRNQSDAPPGYTPSVNNPDPAVRILSQQAIGTKLREFETTLRGRNRGSISVKPYTGEGYVDAVQLVYNGLTQADLTNRELSTQTQTYLHSSLSTMTFHEIDFPSNVFLNNDCETSPFYEGKMPGTVTITGYSKEYRVHQLSLNPRLNITFEASGALPGASLDKIVQRISALQLLGTSEDSKFLGQLLGLSQIEILQTGFHPAGGNRQKQIDTICMKLSGSLYDAPSRFVDFSKARNISNNTLGSTAQGIGLQNFLYQILLGAELLVRLRKEPVNTNNGGIMTDAISALVILSALWMQNVSITAAVNSTAAPLPANKMYTLYSIHNQRQIEGLIRFGEALSWPFMDEARAYIENVYNDLATGAAGIGFDICDWLFGLVLPGKIFRHRIMCCLVDATPSVRSINASPFWDSGIVVQNKSYWPKRTVLGRVLGGLNNPKSLCGWIGPVPAPQGWTSSAWIKINARAVDVPIPVSTTQLQLTLDGLGLADPDVNESPEAALESITDIGQWIQALGPSPTAPRNDVKKVEFKSLRLTEVAGTPAAKEYRATVDFTINNVPISYVLYSNPLFVCAPPCVGTHLMHRRQAVKYLDSVVKVEDLKEAYPPTDKLVIIDAQGPGEQVVARAWCAERARNAIVRKGLDCCFACAVNIAHKTTGLGFHVLIWS
;
A
#
# COMPACT_ATOMS: atom_id res chain seq x y z
N MET A 1 -34.44 30.22 23.40
CA MET A 1 -35.45 29.53 24.27
C MET A 1 -35.03 28.14 24.77
N PHE A 2 -34.12 27.41 24.11
CA PHE A 2 -33.81 25.98 24.41
C PHE A 2 -33.48 25.63 25.88
N ARG A 3 -32.92 26.54 26.69
CA ARG A 3 -32.73 26.34 28.15
C ARG A 3 -34.03 25.96 28.92
N LYS A 4 -35.23 26.20 28.38
CA LYS A 4 -36.51 25.76 28.97
C LYS A 4 -36.90 24.30 28.66
N ALA A 5 -36.30 23.65 27.65
CA ALA A 5 -36.61 22.27 27.30
C ALA A 5 -36.01 21.27 28.33
N LEU A 6 -34.70 21.38 28.58
CA LEU A 6 -33.98 20.57 29.57
C LEU A 6 -34.62 20.63 30.97
N LYS A 7 -35.06 21.82 31.41
CA LYS A 7 -35.74 22.01 32.70
C LYS A 7 -37.13 21.36 32.81
N LYS A 8 -37.72 20.88 31.71
CA LYS A 8 -38.98 20.12 31.69
C LYS A 8 -38.79 18.60 31.67
N ILE A 9 -37.61 18.10 31.29
CA ILE A 9 -37.29 16.66 31.28
C ILE A 9 -36.96 16.18 32.70
N GLY A 10 -36.14 16.92 33.46
CA GLY A 10 -35.83 16.58 34.85
C GLY A 10 -37.08 16.44 35.73
N LYS A 11 -37.95 17.46 35.73
CA LYS A 11 -39.18 17.52 36.53
C LYS A 11 -40.24 16.44 36.25
N LYS A 12 -40.02 15.55 35.28
CA LYS A 12 -40.92 14.41 35.00
C LYS A 12 -40.40 13.07 35.50
N ARG A 13 -39.25 13.05 36.20
CA ARG A 13 -38.67 11.84 36.82
C ARG A 13 -38.89 11.78 38.34
N ASP A 14 -39.08 12.92 38.98
CA ASP A 14 -39.27 13.07 40.43
C ASP A 14 -40.62 12.54 40.96
N SER A 15 -41.56 12.19 40.08
CA SER A 15 -42.95 11.84 40.45
C SER A 15 -43.23 10.33 40.60
N LEU A 16 -42.19 9.48 40.65
CA LEU A 16 -42.31 8.02 40.78
C LEU A 16 -41.31 7.43 41.78
N VAL A 17 -41.02 8.16 42.87
CA VAL A 17 -40.31 7.61 44.04
C VAL A 17 -41.27 7.56 45.22
N SER A 18 -41.79 6.36 45.51
CA SER A 18 -42.39 6.05 46.81
C SER A 18 -41.26 5.87 47.83
N THR A 19 -41.33 6.60 48.95
CA THR A 19 -40.32 6.59 50.01
C THR A 19 -40.27 5.28 50.81
N PRO A 20 -39.14 4.94 51.44
CA PRO A 20 -38.89 3.61 52.00
C PRO A 20 -39.34 3.46 53.47
N PRO A 21 -39.50 2.20 53.95
CA PRO A 21 -39.38 1.86 55.37
C PRO A 21 -37.92 1.58 55.77
N THR A 22 -37.61 1.75 57.07
CA THR A 22 -36.24 1.71 57.61
C THR A 22 -35.84 0.34 58.18
N ALA A 23 -34.52 0.11 58.23
CA ALA A 23 -33.79 -1.09 58.67
C ALA A 23 -34.36 -1.96 59.81
N SER A 24 -34.12 -3.28 59.70
CA SER A 24 -33.90 -4.21 60.81
C SER A 24 -33.03 -5.40 60.34
N GLN A 25 -32.35 -6.08 61.28
CA GLN A 25 -31.35 -7.12 61.00
C GLN A 25 -31.95 -8.54 61.00
N VAL A 26 -31.57 -9.39 60.03
CA VAL A 26 -31.51 -10.87 60.17
C VAL A 26 -30.37 -11.40 59.27
N GLN A 27 -29.68 -12.47 59.69
CA GLN A 27 -28.65 -13.18 58.90
C GLN A 27 -29.22 -14.43 58.20
N ALA A 28 -28.68 -14.78 57.02
CA ALA A 28 -28.89 -16.03 56.26
C ALA A 28 -30.36 -16.26 55.79
N THR A 29 -30.63 -16.81 54.60
CA THR A 29 -30.09 -18.07 54.05
C THR A 29 -29.90 -18.05 52.52
N THR A 30 -29.47 -19.18 51.95
CA THR A 30 -28.86 -19.30 50.61
C THR A 30 -29.84 -19.53 49.45
N SER A 31 -29.67 -18.77 48.35
CA SER A 31 -29.67 -19.30 46.97
C SER A 31 -29.21 -18.22 45.97
N PRO A 32 -28.47 -18.56 44.90
CA PRO A 32 -27.97 -17.57 43.95
C PRO A 32 -28.94 -17.29 42.80
N SER A 33 -29.15 -16.02 42.48
CA SER A 33 -29.74 -15.56 41.22
C SER A 33 -28.79 -14.58 40.51
N ALA A 34 -28.82 -14.57 39.18
CA ALA A 34 -27.79 -13.88 38.39
C ALA A 34 -27.92 -12.35 38.46
N GLY A 35 -26.80 -11.67 38.74
CA GLY A 35 -26.71 -10.21 38.67
C GLY A 35 -26.69 -9.67 37.24
N PRO A 36 -26.94 -8.35 37.04
CA PRO A 36 -26.85 -7.72 35.73
C PRO A 36 -25.42 -7.74 35.20
N SER A 37 -25.26 -7.82 33.87
CA SER A 37 -23.95 -7.85 33.22
C SER A 37 -23.16 -6.55 33.43
N THR A 38 -21.86 -6.71 33.67
CA THR A 38 -20.88 -5.62 33.90
C THR A 38 -20.94 -4.55 32.83
N ASP A 39 -21.03 -4.99 31.58
CA ASP A 39 -20.79 -4.15 30.40
C ASP A 39 -21.92 -3.15 30.21
N ARG A 40 -23.15 -3.52 30.62
CA ARG A 40 -24.30 -2.62 30.65
C ARG A 40 -24.14 -1.52 31.71
N ALA A 41 -23.69 -1.88 32.91
CA ALA A 41 -23.44 -0.90 33.97
C ALA A 41 -22.31 0.08 33.59
N ILE A 42 -21.25 -0.42 32.96
CA ILE A 42 -20.15 0.39 32.39
C ILE A 42 -20.68 1.36 31.32
N THR A 43 -21.50 0.86 30.39
CA THR A 43 -22.13 1.65 29.32
C THR A 43 -22.99 2.79 29.88
N GLU A 44 -23.84 2.51 30.86
CA GLU A 44 -24.75 3.51 31.46
C GLU A 44 -23.95 4.60 32.23
N VAL A 45 -22.84 4.23 32.89
CA VAL A 45 -21.92 5.18 33.56
C VAL A 45 -21.21 6.10 32.56
N PHE A 46 -20.65 5.56 31.47
CA PHE A 46 -19.96 6.39 30.46
C PHE A 46 -20.93 7.29 29.68
N ARG A 47 -22.13 6.78 29.35
CA ARG A 47 -23.23 7.56 28.75
C ARG A 47 -23.58 8.79 29.61
N ALA A 48 -23.83 8.59 30.91
CA ALA A 48 -24.14 9.68 31.84
C ALA A 48 -23.00 10.71 31.96
N ARG A 49 -21.74 10.29 31.89
CA ARG A 49 -20.57 11.18 31.87
C ARG A 49 -20.47 11.98 30.56
N GLY A 50 -20.79 11.38 29.42
CA GLY A 50 -20.90 12.06 28.13
C GLY A 50 -22.00 13.13 28.16
N ASP A 51 -23.20 12.76 28.58
CA ASP A 51 -24.36 13.65 28.66
C ASP A 51 -24.10 14.85 29.58
N ALA A 52 -23.44 14.64 30.73
CA ALA A 52 -23.05 15.72 31.63
C ALA A 52 -22.06 16.70 30.99
N ARG A 53 -21.09 16.20 30.20
CA ARG A 53 -20.10 17.05 29.51
C ARG A 53 -20.70 17.78 28.31
N ALA A 54 -21.61 17.15 27.57
CA ALA A 54 -22.37 17.78 26.50
C ALA A 54 -23.28 18.91 27.04
N GLN A 55 -23.91 18.70 28.20
CA GLN A 55 -24.68 19.75 28.90
C GLN A 55 -23.80 20.89 29.42
N ALA A 56 -22.56 20.60 29.81
CA ALA A 56 -21.55 21.60 30.17
C ALA A 56 -20.91 22.31 28.96
N GLY A 57 -21.30 21.97 27.72
CA GLY A 57 -20.74 22.54 26.49
C GLY A 57 -19.36 22.01 26.10
N ASN A 58 -18.80 21.04 26.84
CA ASN A 58 -17.53 20.40 26.51
C ASN A 58 -17.77 19.20 25.58
N TYR A 59 -18.12 19.51 24.33
CA TYR A 59 -18.43 18.49 23.31
C TYR A 59 -17.23 17.58 23.01
N ASN A 60 -16.01 18.12 22.97
CA ASN A 60 -14.78 17.33 22.78
C ASN A 60 -14.61 16.29 23.90
N GLY A 61 -14.81 16.70 25.16
CA GLY A 61 -14.77 15.80 26.31
C GLY A 61 -15.99 14.87 26.44
N ALA A 62 -17.10 15.16 25.75
CA ALA A 62 -18.28 14.29 25.68
C ALA A 62 -18.09 13.16 24.67
N ILE A 63 -17.54 13.46 23.47
CA ILE A 63 -17.20 12.48 22.43
C ILE A 63 -16.42 11.30 23.04
N VAL A 64 -15.34 11.57 23.77
CA VAL A 64 -14.51 10.54 24.41
C VAL A 64 -15.31 9.63 25.36
N MET A 65 -16.33 10.14 26.05
CA MET A 65 -17.17 9.31 26.93
C MET A 65 -18.24 8.53 26.16
N TYR A 66 -18.70 9.04 25.02
CA TYR A 66 -19.57 8.28 24.12
C TYR A 66 -18.79 7.21 23.35
N ASP A 67 -17.51 7.42 23.06
CA ASP A 67 -16.62 6.41 22.46
C ASP A 67 -16.43 5.21 23.40
N GLU A 68 -16.09 5.45 24.68
CA GLU A 68 -16.01 4.40 25.71
C GLU A 68 -17.35 3.65 25.89
N ALA A 69 -18.49 4.36 25.84
CA ALA A 69 -19.80 3.74 25.91
C ALA A 69 -20.15 2.91 24.65
N LEU A 70 -19.73 3.35 23.47
CA LEU A 70 -19.93 2.63 22.20
C LEU A 70 -18.94 1.48 22.01
N ALA A 71 -17.79 1.48 22.69
CA ALA A 71 -16.91 0.31 22.76
C ALA A 71 -17.58 -0.87 23.48
N ALA A 72 -18.41 -0.59 24.49
CA ALA A 72 -19.19 -1.61 25.20
C ALA A 72 -20.52 -1.96 24.50
N THR A 73 -21.23 -0.99 23.91
CA THR A 73 -22.45 -1.24 23.11
C THR A 73 -22.39 -0.56 21.73
N PRO A 74 -21.75 -1.16 20.71
CA PRO A 74 -21.52 -0.51 19.42
C PRO A 74 -22.78 -0.33 18.55
N THR A 75 -23.91 -0.95 18.93
CA THR A 75 -25.20 -0.92 18.22
C THR A 75 -26.26 -0.06 18.89
N ASP A 76 -25.93 0.73 19.91
CA ASP A 76 -26.89 1.65 20.54
C ASP A 76 -27.06 2.92 19.70
N ALA A 77 -28.19 3.00 18.99
CA ALA A 77 -28.55 4.15 18.15
C ALA A 77 -28.67 5.48 18.94
N ALA A 78 -29.03 5.45 20.23
CA ALA A 78 -29.14 6.66 21.03
C ALA A 78 -27.75 7.22 21.40
N LEU A 79 -26.78 6.35 21.70
CA LEU A 79 -25.38 6.76 21.87
C LEU A 79 -24.77 7.32 20.58
N LEU A 80 -25.03 6.68 19.43
CA LEU A 80 -24.59 7.19 18.13
C LEU A 80 -25.17 8.57 17.83
N LEU A 81 -26.44 8.84 18.17
CA LEU A 81 -27.02 10.17 18.03
C LEU A 81 -26.41 11.20 18.98
N SER A 82 -26.16 10.84 20.23
CA SER A 82 -25.48 11.73 21.18
C SER A 82 -24.04 12.06 20.73
N ARG A 83 -23.29 11.08 20.19
CA ARG A 83 -21.95 11.33 19.64
C ARG A 83 -22.01 12.13 18.32
N SER A 84 -22.96 11.83 17.43
CA SER A 84 -23.23 12.62 16.23
C SER A 84 -23.46 14.10 16.56
N PHE A 85 -24.34 14.39 17.52
CA PHE A 85 -24.61 15.75 17.97
C PHE A 85 -23.35 16.41 18.57
N ALA A 86 -22.57 15.67 19.37
CA ALA A 86 -21.32 16.18 19.93
C ALA A 86 -20.26 16.47 18.85
N HIS A 87 -20.11 15.64 17.82
CA HIS A 87 -19.27 15.91 16.64
C HIS A 87 -19.81 17.11 15.82
N ALA A 88 -21.13 17.29 15.72
CA ALA A 88 -21.73 18.42 15.03
C ALA A 88 -21.65 19.74 15.82
N MET A 89 -21.23 19.70 17.08
CA MET A 89 -21.10 20.84 18.00
C MET A 89 -19.67 21.01 18.55
N SER A 90 -18.71 20.15 18.16
CA SER A 90 -17.32 20.24 18.57
C SER A 90 -16.64 21.50 18.02
N THR A 91 -15.52 21.87 18.63
CA THR A 91 -14.67 22.98 18.15
C THR A 91 -13.28 22.42 17.85
N PRO A 92 -12.86 22.33 16.57
CA PRO A 92 -13.65 22.56 15.34
C PRO A 92 -14.77 21.51 15.14
N PRO A 93 -15.82 21.81 14.33
CA PRO A 93 -16.98 20.92 14.14
C PRO A 93 -16.65 19.75 13.20
N ASN A 94 -16.72 18.52 13.72
CA ASN A 94 -16.37 17.30 13.01
C ASN A 94 -17.55 16.76 12.19
N LEU A 95 -18.10 17.58 11.29
CA LEU A 95 -19.35 17.30 10.56
C LEU A 95 -19.32 15.97 9.77
N GLY A 96 -18.16 15.55 9.26
CA GLY A 96 -18.02 14.27 8.56
C GLY A 96 -18.25 13.04 9.45
N LEU A 97 -17.79 13.09 10.70
CA LEU A 97 -18.05 12.03 11.69
C LEU A 97 -19.50 12.07 12.18
N ALA A 98 -20.06 13.27 12.36
CA ALA A 98 -21.48 13.43 12.66
C ALA A 98 -22.38 12.81 11.58
N LEU A 99 -22.09 13.02 10.29
CA LEU A 99 -22.82 12.31 9.22
C LEU A 99 -22.68 10.79 9.32
N LYS A 100 -21.47 10.27 9.61
CA LYS A 100 -21.25 8.82 9.74
C LYS A 100 -22.13 8.23 10.85
N ASP A 101 -22.14 8.86 12.03
CA ASP A 101 -22.91 8.40 13.19
C ASP A 101 -24.42 8.54 12.99
N ALA A 102 -24.89 9.64 12.38
CA ALA A 102 -26.30 9.82 12.05
C ALA A 102 -26.81 8.76 11.05
N ASN A 103 -26.01 8.42 10.03
CA ASN A 103 -26.36 7.35 9.09
C ASN A 103 -26.31 5.96 9.77
N ALA A 104 -25.36 5.71 10.68
CA ALA A 104 -25.30 4.47 11.45
C ALA A 104 -26.54 4.30 12.35
N ALA A 105 -27.00 5.37 13.01
CA ALA A 105 -28.23 5.36 13.78
C ALA A 105 -29.47 5.04 12.91
N ILE A 106 -29.56 5.58 11.69
CA ILE A 106 -30.62 5.27 10.71
C ILE A 106 -30.54 3.82 10.21
N GLN A 107 -29.34 3.25 10.09
CA GLN A 107 -29.16 1.84 9.72
C GLN A 107 -29.61 0.87 10.82
N ILE A 108 -29.52 1.28 12.09
CA ILE A 108 -29.98 0.49 13.25
C ILE A 108 -31.49 0.65 13.47
N ASP A 109 -32.01 1.88 13.41
CA ASP A 109 -33.44 2.17 13.45
C ASP A 109 -33.82 3.18 12.35
N SER A 110 -34.33 2.66 11.24
CA SER A 110 -34.75 3.46 10.09
C SER A 110 -36.00 4.31 10.34
N ARG A 111 -36.73 4.06 11.44
CA ARG A 111 -37.90 4.85 11.87
C ARG A 111 -37.55 5.93 12.90
N ASN A 112 -36.30 6.03 13.33
CA ASN A 112 -35.82 7.03 14.27
C ASN A 112 -35.85 8.45 13.65
N TRP A 113 -36.89 9.23 13.95
CA TRP A 113 -37.05 10.57 13.38
C TRP A 113 -35.97 11.55 13.84
N GLN A 114 -35.41 11.37 15.05
CA GLN A 114 -34.29 12.19 15.55
C GLN A 114 -33.03 11.94 14.72
N ALA A 115 -32.80 10.72 14.23
CA ALA A 115 -31.66 10.38 13.38
C ALA A 115 -31.75 11.06 12.01
N TRP A 116 -32.92 11.00 11.39
CA TRP A 116 -33.21 11.75 10.16
C TRP A 116 -33.09 13.27 10.36
N GLN A 117 -33.53 13.81 11.51
CA GLN A 117 -33.34 15.22 11.85
C GLN A 117 -31.86 15.59 11.98
N GLN A 118 -31.05 14.83 12.74
CA GLN A 118 -29.63 15.11 12.91
C GLN A 118 -28.82 14.96 11.62
N LEU A 119 -29.21 14.01 10.75
CA LEU A 119 -28.66 13.91 9.40
C LEU A 119 -28.93 15.19 8.59
N GLY A 120 -30.18 15.68 8.61
CA GLY A 120 -30.58 16.92 7.95
C GLY A 120 -29.84 18.15 8.48
N GLU A 121 -29.84 18.36 9.80
CA GLU A 121 -29.16 19.50 10.44
C GLU A 121 -27.64 19.48 10.19
N THR A 122 -27.01 18.31 10.16
CA THR A 122 -25.58 18.18 9.82
C THR A 122 -25.32 18.49 8.34
N ARG A 123 -26.20 18.04 7.42
CA ARG A 123 -26.12 18.41 5.99
C ARG A 123 -26.32 19.91 5.77
N LEU A 124 -27.20 20.58 6.54
CA LEU A 124 -27.33 22.05 6.52
C LEU A 124 -26.06 22.76 6.98
N LYS A 125 -25.40 22.26 8.04
CA LYS A 125 -24.11 22.80 8.51
C LYS A 125 -22.98 22.65 7.47
N MET A 126 -23.07 21.66 6.58
CA MET A 126 -22.17 21.51 5.43
C MET A 126 -22.56 22.32 4.18
N GLY A 127 -23.76 22.92 4.15
CA GLY A 127 -24.27 23.63 2.96
C GLY A 127 -25.00 22.76 1.92
N TYR A 128 -25.21 21.46 2.18
CA TYR A 128 -25.92 20.55 1.27
C TYR A 128 -27.45 20.68 1.40
N ILE A 129 -27.99 21.86 1.12
CA ILE A 129 -29.37 22.28 1.47
C ILE A 129 -30.44 21.34 0.89
N ALA A 130 -30.39 20.99 -0.40
CA ALA A 130 -31.40 20.12 -1.02
C ALA A 130 -31.44 18.71 -0.39
N VAL A 131 -30.25 18.13 -0.18
CA VAL A 131 -30.06 16.78 0.41
C VAL A 131 -30.31 16.78 1.93
N ALA A 132 -30.35 17.97 2.55
CA ALA A 132 -30.81 18.16 3.92
C ALA A 132 -32.34 18.25 4.01
N MET A 133 -32.99 18.93 3.07
CA MET A 133 -34.46 19.02 3.01
C MET A 133 -35.10 17.63 2.89
N GLU A 134 -34.58 16.77 2.01
CA GLU A 134 -35.02 15.37 1.88
C GLU A 134 -34.96 14.61 3.22
N ALA A 135 -33.86 14.72 3.96
CA ALA A 135 -33.70 14.08 5.26
C ALA A 135 -34.67 14.65 6.32
N LEU A 136 -34.95 15.95 6.28
CA LEU A 136 -35.91 16.61 7.18
C LEU A 136 -37.37 16.31 6.80
N GLU A 137 -37.68 16.05 5.54
CA GLU A 137 -39.00 15.62 5.07
C GLU A 137 -39.26 14.15 5.46
N ASN A 138 -38.24 13.28 5.38
CA ASN A 138 -38.29 11.93 5.95
C ASN A 138 -38.49 11.95 7.47
N ALA A 139 -37.77 12.82 8.19
CA ALA A 139 -37.96 13.03 9.63
C ALA A 139 -39.40 13.50 9.96
N LEU A 140 -39.99 14.38 9.13
CA LEU A 140 -41.34 14.93 9.35
C LEU A 140 -42.44 13.88 9.12
N GLY A 141 -42.20 12.93 8.22
CA GLY A 141 -43.06 11.75 8.02
C GLY A 141 -43.09 10.82 9.23
N LEU A 142 -41.95 10.67 9.94
CA LEU A 142 -41.75 9.73 11.05
C LEU A 142 -42.02 10.33 12.45
N ALA A 143 -41.82 11.65 12.63
CA ALA A 143 -42.05 12.34 13.90
C ALA A 143 -43.53 12.37 14.32
N ASN A 144 -43.83 12.53 15.62
CA ASN A 144 -45.20 12.51 16.13
C ASN A 144 -45.53 13.71 17.04
N GLY A 145 -46.77 14.20 16.96
CA GLY A 145 -47.26 15.28 17.82
C GLY A 145 -46.39 16.54 17.79
N TYR A 146 -45.86 16.94 18.95
CA TYR A 146 -44.98 18.10 19.11
C TYR A 146 -43.71 18.04 18.26
N ASP A 147 -43.20 16.82 18.01
CA ASP A 147 -41.93 16.61 17.31
C ASP A 147 -42.03 16.93 15.81
N LYS A 148 -43.24 16.88 15.23
CA LYS A 148 -43.46 17.44 13.88
C LYS A 148 -43.18 18.94 13.83
N VAL A 149 -43.41 19.69 14.92
CA VAL A 149 -43.21 21.14 14.97
C VAL A 149 -41.72 21.51 15.05
N THR A 150 -40.90 20.70 15.71
CA THR A 150 -39.43 20.91 15.74
C THR A 150 -38.81 20.59 14.38
N VAL A 151 -39.17 19.46 13.77
CA VAL A 151 -38.67 19.10 12.43
C VAL A 151 -39.17 20.07 11.35
N GLN A 152 -40.45 20.46 11.38
CA GLN A 152 -41.00 21.47 10.45
C GLN A 152 -40.25 22.80 10.56
N ARG A 153 -39.76 23.18 11.74
CA ARG A 153 -38.96 24.40 11.92
C ARG A 153 -37.59 24.28 11.23
N ALA A 154 -36.90 23.17 11.42
CA ALA A 154 -35.62 22.90 10.75
C ALA A 154 -35.79 22.84 9.22
N LEU A 155 -36.88 22.25 8.72
CA LEU A 155 -37.22 22.23 7.30
C LEU A 155 -37.54 23.63 6.74
N THR A 156 -38.21 24.49 7.51
CA THR A 156 -38.44 25.89 7.12
C THR A 156 -37.13 26.69 7.08
N GLU A 157 -36.20 26.45 8.01
CA GLU A 157 -34.87 27.06 8.00
C GLU A 157 -33.99 26.53 6.84
N ALA A 158 -34.13 25.25 6.47
CA ALA A 158 -33.50 24.70 5.27
C ALA A 158 -33.98 25.44 4.01
N ARG A 159 -35.30 25.56 3.86
CA ARG A 159 -35.95 26.22 2.72
C ARG A 159 -35.61 27.71 2.64
N SER A 160 -35.50 28.44 3.75
CA SER A 160 -35.12 29.86 3.73
C SER A 160 -33.65 30.13 3.42
N ARG A 161 -32.80 29.10 3.32
CA ARG A 161 -31.40 29.21 2.87
C ARG A 161 -31.24 28.90 1.37
N MET A 162 -32.29 28.42 0.70
CA MET A 162 -32.24 28.03 -0.71
C MET A 162 -32.40 29.25 -1.65
N PRO A 163 -31.53 29.42 -2.67
CA PRO A 163 -31.74 30.45 -3.70
C PRO A 163 -32.95 30.10 -4.59
N PRO A 164 -33.68 31.09 -5.14
CA PRO A 164 -34.83 30.84 -6.00
C PRO A 164 -34.43 30.13 -7.30
N PRO A 165 -35.27 29.21 -7.83
CA PRO A 165 -34.94 28.45 -9.03
C PRO A 165 -34.95 29.35 -10.27
N THR A 166 -33.82 29.38 -10.99
CA THR A 166 -33.72 30.02 -12.30
C THR A 166 -34.57 29.27 -13.32
N LEU A 167 -35.65 29.90 -13.80
CA LEU A 167 -36.54 29.32 -14.80
C LEU A 167 -35.87 29.24 -16.18
N SER A 168 -35.24 28.09 -16.47
CA SER A 168 -34.82 27.76 -17.83
C SER A 168 -36.03 27.61 -18.75
N ARG A 169 -36.18 28.54 -19.69
CA ARG A 169 -37.31 28.67 -20.62
C ARG A 169 -37.33 27.55 -21.66
N GLN A 170 -37.79 26.36 -21.29
CA GLN A 170 -38.17 25.33 -22.26
C GLN A 170 -39.48 25.72 -22.96
N GLN A 171 -39.52 25.57 -24.29
CA GLN A 171 -40.72 25.78 -25.09
C GLN A 171 -41.55 24.49 -25.12
N THR A 172 -42.77 24.55 -24.61
CA THR A 172 -43.83 23.57 -24.91
C THR A 172 -44.94 24.29 -25.67
N ALA A 173 -45.23 23.82 -26.88
CA ALA A 173 -46.24 24.41 -27.76
C ALA A 173 -47.48 23.52 -27.84
N LEU A 174 -48.66 24.15 -27.77
CA LEU A 174 -49.99 23.62 -28.15
C LEU A 174 -50.88 24.87 -28.47
N PRO A 175 -52.05 24.73 -29.12
CA PRO A 175 -52.23 25.38 -30.43
C PRO A 175 -53.12 26.63 -30.42
N SER A 176 -53.03 27.42 -31.50
CA SER A 176 -53.97 28.50 -31.83
C SER A 176 -54.38 28.48 -33.32
N ARG A 177 -55.63 28.91 -33.59
CA ARG A 177 -56.22 29.07 -34.94
C ARG A 177 -56.09 30.55 -35.41
N PRO A 178 -56.45 30.92 -36.66
CA PRO A 178 -55.57 31.79 -37.45
C PRO A 178 -56.11 33.20 -37.71
N ALA A 179 -55.20 34.08 -38.15
CA ALA A 179 -55.48 35.34 -38.84
C ALA A 179 -54.49 35.52 -40.01
N GLN A 180 -54.80 36.40 -40.97
CA GLN A 180 -54.14 36.50 -42.29
C GLN A 180 -53.15 37.70 -42.43
N PRO A 181 -52.35 37.76 -43.53
CA PRO A 181 -51.08 38.51 -43.56
C PRO A 181 -51.06 39.80 -44.41
N ALA A 182 -50.00 40.61 -44.23
CA ALA A 182 -49.42 41.56 -45.20
C ALA A 182 -48.00 42.01 -44.71
N PRO A 183 -47.22 42.84 -45.44
CA PRO A 183 -46.39 42.46 -46.60
C PRO A 183 -44.86 42.77 -46.40
N PRO A 184 -43.96 42.49 -47.37
CA PRO A 184 -42.50 42.41 -47.14
C PRO A 184 -41.59 43.48 -47.82
N THR A 185 -40.25 43.33 -47.64
CA THR A 185 -39.08 43.96 -48.35
C THR A 185 -38.61 45.37 -47.90
N PRO A 186 -37.41 45.89 -48.29
CA PRO A 186 -36.22 45.28 -48.93
C PRO A 186 -34.84 45.56 -48.26
N ALA A 187 -33.76 45.09 -48.92
CA ALA A 187 -32.36 44.88 -48.49
C ALA A 187 -31.32 46.04 -48.62
N ALA A 188 -30.09 45.76 -48.11
CA ALA A 188 -28.76 46.29 -48.50
C ALA A 188 -28.41 47.78 -48.15
N PRO A 189 -27.17 48.30 -48.38
CA PRO A 189 -25.83 47.72 -48.63
C PRO A 189 -24.76 48.26 -47.60
N ALA A 190 -23.48 48.49 -47.93
CA ALA A 190 -22.34 47.55 -47.96
C ALA A 190 -20.96 48.31 -48.09
N PHE A 191 -19.86 47.75 -47.54
CA PHE A 191 -18.43 48.13 -47.75
C PHE A 191 -17.93 49.53 -47.31
N PRO A 192 -16.59 49.81 -47.30
CA PRO A 192 -15.38 48.95 -47.41
C PRO A 192 -14.71 48.77 -46.01
N SER A 193 -13.41 48.64 -45.69
CA SER A 193 -12.05 48.65 -46.33
C SER A 193 -11.02 48.08 -45.31
N ALA A 194 -9.69 47.95 -45.49
CA ALA A 194 -8.78 47.48 -46.57
C ALA A 194 -7.29 47.58 -46.08
N ARG A 195 -6.34 46.85 -46.70
CA ARG A 195 -4.87 46.75 -46.40
C ARG A 195 -4.48 45.82 -45.22
N SER A 196 -3.34 45.09 -45.24
CA SER A 196 -2.37 44.76 -46.32
C SER A 196 -1.42 43.59 -45.92
N SER A 197 -0.88 42.88 -46.92
CA SER A 197 0.13 41.79 -46.82
C SER A 197 1.08 41.86 -48.04
N PRO A 198 2.16 41.04 -48.18
CA PRO A 198 2.84 40.15 -47.22
C PRO A 198 4.38 40.39 -47.16
N ALA A 199 5.14 39.51 -46.49
CA ALA A 199 6.60 39.37 -46.65
C ALA A 199 7.05 37.91 -46.44
N ALA A 200 8.17 37.50 -47.04
CA ALA A 200 8.66 36.11 -47.12
C ALA A 200 10.18 36.02 -46.77
N PRO A 201 10.76 34.82 -46.55
CA PRO A 201 12.02 34.67 -45.78
C PRO A 201 13.32 34.74 -46.59
N TYR A 202 14.43 34.86 -45.87
CA TYR A 202 15.82 34.79 -46.40
C TYR A 202 16.49 33.45 -46.09
N PHE A 203 17.33 32.98 -47.02
CA PHE A 203 18.27 31.86 -46.87
C PHE A 203 19.71 32.36 -46.66
N PRO A 204 20.61 31.48 -46.18
CA PRO A 204 21.92 31.31 -46.82
C PRO A 204 22.11 29.88 -47.39
N ALA A 205 23.09 29.71 -48.26
CA ALA A 205 23.24 28.53 -49.13
C ALA A 205 24.35 27.54 -48.70
N ALA A 206 24.34 26.35 -49.33
CA ALA A 206 25.30 25.26 -49.13
C ALA A 206 26.41 25.22 -50.21
N PRO A 207 27.45 24.39 -50.04
CA PRO A 207 28.33 23.96 -51.13
C PRO A 207 28.24 22.44 -51.44
N ALA A 208 27.98 22.16 -52.72
CA ALA A 208 28.42 21.03 -53.57
C ALA A 208 28.60 19.58 -53.02
N SER A 209 27.95 18.64 -53.73
CA SER A 209 28.34 17.22 -53.81
C SER A 209 29.12 16.93 -55.10
N PRO A 210 29.94 15.86 -55.15
CA PRO A 210 30.17 15.03 -56.34
C PRO A 210 29.40 13.69 -56.25
N ALA A 211 29.36 12.90 -57.33
CA ALA A 211 28.39 11.80 -57.51
C ALA A 211 28.95 10.50 -58.14
N ALA A 212 28.11 9.45 -58.17
CA ALA A 212 28.22 8.15 -58.89
C ALA A 212 29.27 7.13 -58.35
N SER A 213 28.91 5.92 -57.87
CA SER A 213 28.37 4.70 -58.55
C SER A 213 29.48 3.78 -59.14
N PRO A 214 29.31 2.45 -59.37
CA PRO A 214 28.15 1.55 -59.17
C PRO A 214 28.54 0.31 -58.25
N PRO A 215 27.98 -0.94 -58.35
CA PRO A 215 28.03 -1.95 -57.26
C PRO A 215 29.01 -3.13 -57.46
N TYR A 216 29.23 -3.93 -56.40
CA TYR A 216 29.80 -5.29 -56.53
C TYR A 216 29.10 -6.36 -55.68
N THR A 217 29.13 -7.59 -56.21
CA THR A 217 28.39 -8.81 -55.84
C THR A 217 28.88 -9.51 -54.57
N ALA A 218 27.98 -10.26 -53.92
CA ALA A 218 28.30 -11.17 -52.82
C ALA A 218 28.83 -12.55 -53.28
N PRO A 219 29.68 -13.23 -52.49
CA PRO A 219 29.96 -14.68 -52.60
C PRO A 219 29.09 -15.54 -51.64
N PRO A 220 28.98 -16.87 -51.86
CA PRO A 220 28.13 -17.80 -51.10
C PRO A 220 28.81 -18.43 -49.85
N PRO A 221 28.07 -19.14 -48.97
CA PRO A 221 28.59 -19.68 -47.71
C PRO A 221 29.15 -21.12 -47.80
N PRO A 222 30.07 -21.51 -46.90
CA PRO A 222 30.37 -22.91 -46.60
C PRO A 222 29.46 -23.46 -45.49
N ALA A 223 29.09 -24.75 -45.58
CA ALA A 223 28.20 -25.41 -44.62
C ALA A 223 28.81 -26.69 -44.01
N ALA A 224 28.44 -26.94 -42.75
CA ALA A 224 28.36 -28.23 -42.06
C ALA A 224 29.57 -29.18 -42.02
N SER A 225 30.03 -29.45 -40.78
CA SER A 225 30.46 -30.79 -40.35
C SER A 225 29.87 -31.08 -38.95
N ARG A 226 29.49 -32.35 -38.68
CA ARG A 226 28.93 -32.82 -37.39
C ARG A 226 29.93 -33.77 -36.66
N PRO A 227 29.58 -34.68 -35.71
CA PRO A 227 30.01 -34.47 -34.33
C PRO A 227 30.63 -35.69 -33.59
N CYS A 228 31.62 -35.44 -32.73
CA CYS A 228 32.11 -36.38 -31.71
C CYS A 228 32.73 -35.58 -30.55
N ALA A 229 32.86 -36.05 -29.30
CA ALA A 229 32.15 -37.10 -28.55
C ALA A 229 32.42 -36.84 -27.04
N ALA A 230 31.61 -37.38 -26.12
CA ALA A 230 31.77 -37.12 -24.68
C ALA A 230 32.75 -38.10 -23.98
N PRO A 231 33.41 -37.66 -22.89
CA PRO A 231 33.95 -38.56 -21.87
C PRO A 231 33.32 -38.32 -20.49
N THR A 232 32.97 -39.42 -19.81
CA THR A 232 32.64 -39.47 -18.37
C THR A 232 33.35 -40.70 -17.74
N PRO A 233 33.20 -41.03 -16.44
CA PRO A 233 34.30 -40.99 -15.48
C PRO A 233 34.86 -42.37 -15.08
N PRO A 234 35.95 -42.42 -14.27
CA PRO A 234 36.34 -43.61 -13.51
C PRO A 234 35.90 -43.55 -12.04
N ALA A 235 35.66 -44.71 -11.41
CA ALA A 235 35.32 -44.80 -9.99
C ALA A 235 35.76 -46.15 -9.34
N ALA A 236 35.92 -46.11 -8.01
CA ALA A 236 35.83 -47.20 -7.04
C ALA A 236 36.85 -48.37 -7.01
N ARG A 237 37.55 -48.48 -5.86
CA ARG A 237 37.84 -49.70 -5.05
C ARG A 237 38.53 -49.26 -3.74
N ALA A 238 38.34 -49.83 -2.56
CA ALA A 238 37.29 -50.72 -2.02
C ALA A 238 37.29 -50.64 -0.46
N THR A 239 36.25 -51.16 0.20
CA THR A 239 36.14 -51.32 1.68
C THR A 239 36.59 -52.74 2.13
N PRO A 240 36.87 -53.01 3.43
CA PRO A 240 35.88 -53.17 4.52
C PRO A 240 36.20 -52.29 5.76
N ALA A 241 35.30 -51.81 6.62
CA ALA A 241 34.02 -52.28 7.20
C ALA A 241 34.15 -53.06 8.54
N LEU A 242 33.68 -52.45 9.65
CA LEU A 242 33.06 -53.11 10.82
C LEU A 242 32.40 -52.09 11.79
N ARG A 243 31.46 -52.59 12.60
CA ARG A 243 30.66 -51.96 13.69
C ARG A 243 30.47 -53.07 14.77
N PRO A 244 29.86 -52.87 15.96
CA PRO A 244 29.43 -51.64 16.66
C PRO A 244 29.80 -51.63 18.19
N GLN A 245 29.20 -50.69 18.95
CA GLN A 245 28.69 -50.82 20.34
C GLN A 245 29.30 -49.96 21.48
N ALA A 246 28.40 -49.71 22.45
CA ALA A 246 28.58 -49.52 23.90
C ALA A 246 29.30 -48.28 24.46
N SER A 247 28.52 -47.46 25.18
CA SER A 247 28.95 -46.82 26.43
C SER A 247 28.96 -47.85 27.57
N PRO A 248 29.68 -47.59 28.69
CA PRO A 248 28.97 -47.10 29.87
C PRO A 248 29.77 -46.12 30.77
N SER A 249 29.09 -45.55 31.76
CA SER A 249 29.68 -44.86 32.93
C SER A 249 30.42 -45.84 33.87
N PRO A 250 31.21 -45.35 34.84
CA PRO A 250 30.71 -45.41 36.23
C PRO A 250 31.07 -44.18 37.11
N THR A 251 30.71 -44.26 38.39
CA THR A 251 30.62 -43.17 39.38
C THR A 251 31.61 -43.25 40.55
N ALA A 252 31.64 -42.18 41.36
CA ALA A 252 31.86 -42.14 42.82
C ALA A 252 33.27 -41.87 43.43
N ALA A 253 33.47 -40.60 43.84
CA ALA A 253 33.81 -40.11 45.19
C ALA A 253 34.98 -40.68 46.05
N ARG A 254 35.87 -39.79 46.53
CA ARG A 254 36.16 -39.51 47.97
C ARG A 254 36.97 -38.20 48.18
N ALA A 255 37.01 -37.67 49.41
CA ALA A 255 37.78 -36.49 49.89
C ALA A 255 38.01 -36.61 51.43
N PRO A 256 38.62 -35.66 52.19
CA PRO A 256 39.53 -34.52 51.89
C PRO A 256 40.94 -34.72 52.58
N PRO A 257 41.81 -33.69 52.88
CA PRO A 257 41.61 -32.75 54.01
C PRO A 257 42.19 -31.29 53.92
N THR A 258 41.51 -30.41 54.65
CA THR A 258 41.81 -29.07 55.28
C THR A 258 43.19 -28.34 55.22
N THR A 259 43.17 -27.07 54.73
CA THR A 259 43.75 -25.78 55.28
C THR A 259 45.28 -25.62 55.55
N PRO A 260 45.87 -24.39 55.72
CA PRO A 260 45.29 -23.02 55.77
C PRO A 260 45.94 -21.95 54.83
N ALA A 261 45.53 -20.67 54.95
CA ALA A 261 46.15 -19.45 54.37
C ALA A 261 47.13 -18.78 55.41
N PRO A 262 47.92 -17.69 55.18
CA PRO A 262 47.67 -16.44 54.40
C PRO A 262 48.95 -15.92 53.66
N PRO A 263 49.26 -14.60 53.50
CA PRO A 263 48.51 -13.35 53.24
C PRO A 263 48.86 -12.73 51.85
N ALA A 264 48.56 -11.44 51.59
CA ALA A 264 48.67 -10.81 50.25
C ALA A 264 49.46 -9.49 50.16
N THR A 265 50.17 -9.30 49.03
CA THR A 265 50.72 -8.05 48.42
C THR A 265 51.19 -8.40 46.98
N SER A 266 51.32 -7.51 45.99
CA SER A 266 51.00 -6.08 45.85
C SER A 266 50.74 -5.68 44.38
N ALA A 267 49.97 -4.60 44.20
CA ALA A 267 49.46 -3.98 42.97
C ALA A 267 50.42 -3.72 41.77
N SER A 268 49.81 -3.52 40.60
CA SER A 268 50.31 -2.65 39.51
C SER A 268 49.16 -1.79 38.95
N THR A 269 49.45 -0.71 38.21
CA THR A 269 48.62 0.52 38.19
C THR A 269 48.20 0.99 36.78
N TYR A 270 47.36 2.04 36.73
CA TYR A 270 47.05 2.97 35.60
C TYR A 270 45.73 2.73 34.81
N PRO A 271 45.12 3.76 34.16
CA PRO A 271 44.37 4.81 34.88
C PRO A 271 43.10 5.33 34.16
N LEU A 272 41.88 5.20 34.73
CA LEU A 272 40.68 5.85 34.15
C LEU A 272 39.61 6.37 35.13
N GLU A 273 39.83 6.33 36.45
CA GLU A 273 38.78 6.63 37.44
C GLU A 273 38.89 8.02 38.12
N ALA A 274 39.91 8.81 37.79
CA ALA A 274 40.26 10.05 38.51
C ALA A 274 39.34 11.28 38.25
N PHE A 275 38.17 11.10 37.61
CA PHE A 275 37.37 12.23 37.08
C PHE A 275 35.87 12.26 37.47
N LEU A 276 35.38 11.34 38.32
CA LEU A 276 33.93 11.21 38.58
C LEU A 276 33.48 11.33 40.06
N ASN A 277 34.40 11.41 41.03
CA ASN A 277 34.02 11.38 42.46
C ASN A 277 34.16 12.76 43.15
N GLN A 278 33.02 13.33 43.54
CA GLN A 278 32.92 14.23 44.71
C GLN A 278 32.21 13.48 45.85
N PRO A 279 32.62 13.63 47.11
CA PRO A 279 31.97 12.95 48.23
C PRO A 279 30.60 13.57 48.53
N ARG A 280 29.57 12.71 48.64
CA ARG A 280 28.31 13.07 49.30
C ARG A 280 28.32 12.56 50.74
N ASN A 281 27.94 13.42 51.68
CA ASN A 281 27.78 13.05 53.08
C ASN A 281 26.63 12.04 53.27
N GLN A 282 26.72 11.29 54.36
CA GLN A 282 25.73 10.29 54.78
C GLN A 282 24.40 10.95 55.19
N SER A 283 23.31 10.24 54.96
CA SER A 283 22.07 10.33 55.74
C SER A 283 21.40 8.97 55.71
N ASP A 284 21.20 8.35 56.87
CA ASP A 284 20.76 6.95 56.95
C ASP A 284 19.34 6.71 56.42
N ALA A 285 19.17 5.56 55.76
CA ALA A 285 17.89 4.89 55.60
C ALA A 285 18.12 3.38 55.87
N PRO A 286 17.21 2.70 56.57
CA PRO A 286 17.44 1.33 57.03
C PRO A 286 17.49 0.33 55.87
N PRO A 287 18.20 -0.81 56.01
CA PRO A 287 18.33 -1.82 54.96
C PRO A 287 16.98 -2.47 54.65
N GLY A 288 16.38 -2.07 53.53
CA GLY A 288 15.17 -2.70 53.00
C GLY A 288 15.45 -4.14 52.56
N TYR A 289 14.98 -5.12 53.35
CA TYR A 289 15.19 -6.54 53.13
C TYR A 289 14.65 -7.00 51.76
N THR A 290 15.53 -7.21 50.78
CA THR A 290 15.23 -7.89 49.52
C THR A 290 15.35 -9.40 49.71
N PRO A 291 14.26 -10.19 49.66
CA PRO A 291 14.35 -11.63 49.91
C PRO A 291 15.06 -12.36 48.76
N SER A 292 16.05 -13.19 49.09
CA SER A 292 16.75 -14.01 48.08
C SER A 292 15.82 -15.07 47.48
N VAL A 293 15.91 -15.27 46.16
CA VAL A 293 15.17 -16.30 45.41
C VAL A 293 15.52 -17.72 45.90
N ASN A 294 16.71 -17.89 46.49
CA ASN A 294 17.17 -19.17 47.03
C ASN A 294 16.62 -19.51 48.42
N ASN A 295 15.97 -18.57 49.13
CA ASN A 295 15.37 -18.78 50.47
C ASN A 295 14.52 -20.07 50.49
N PRO A 296 14.69 -21.00 51.46
CA PRO A 296 13.95 -22.27 51.48
C PRO A 296 12.42 -22.13 51.62
N ASP A 297 11.89 -21.00 52.08
CA ASP A 297 10.46 -20.77 52.24
C ASP A 297 9.75 -20.48 50.89
N PRO A 298 8.79 -21.31 50.45
CA PRO A 298 8.09 -21.11 49.19
C PRO A 298 7.17 -19.87 49.19
N ALA A 299 6.63 -19.44 50.32
CA ALA A 299 5.84 -18.22 50.41
C ALA A 299 6.73 -16.99 50.19
N VAL A 300 7.94 -16.98 50.76
CA VAL A 300 8.92 -15.92 50.54
C VAL A 300 9.44 -15.92 49.09
N ARG A 301 9.60 -17.09 48.45
CA ARG A 301 9.89 -17.18 47.00
C ARG A 301 8.77 -16.61 46.12
N ILE A 302 7.51 -16.90 46.44
CA ILE A 302 6.36 -16.35 45.69
C ILE A 302 6.31 -14.82 45.85
N LEU A 303 6.52 -14.32 47.07
CA LEU A 303 6.61 -12.88 47.34
C LEU A 303 7.80 -12.22 46.62
N SER A 304 8.97 -12.87 46.56
CA SER A 304 10.14 -12.33 45.83
C SER A 304 9.90 -12.32 44.32
N GLN A 305 9.30 -13.37 43.74
CA GLN A 305 8.91 -13.41 42.33
C GLN A 305 7.84 -12.36 41.99
N GLN A 306 6.86 -12.12 42.86
CA GLN A 306 5.88 -11.04 42.69
C GLN A 306 6.52 -9.65 42.81
N ALA A 307 7.46 -9.46 43.74
CA ALA A 307 8.21 -8.20 43.87
C ALA A 307 9.12 -7.93 42.66
N ILE A 308 9.82 -8.95 42.14
CA ILE A 308 10.59 -8.88 40.89
C ILE A 308 9.67 -8.54 39.71
N GLY A 309 8.52 -9.22 39.59
CA GLY A 309 7.53 -8.95 38.56
C GLY A 309 6.94 -7.52 38.62
N THR A 310 6.79 -6.95 39.81
CA THR A 310 6.36 -5.55 39.99
C THR A 310 7.47 -4.57 39.62
N LYS A 311 8.71 -4.75 40.13
CA LYS A 311 9.87 -3.94 39.74
C LYS A 311 10.09 -3.95 38.22
N LEU A 312 9.94 -5.10 37.57
CA LEU A 312 10.06 -5.22 36.12
C LEU A 312 8.97 -4.45 35.35
N ARG A 313 7.73 -4.40 35.83
CA ARG A 313 6.66 -3.59 35.23
C ARG A 313 6.85 -2.08 35.45
N GLU A 314 7.33 -1.68 36.62
CA GLU A 314 7.67 -0.29 36.94
C GLU A 314 8.82 0.20 36.06
N PHE A 315 9.86 -0.65 35.93
CA PHE A 315 10.97 -0.43 35.02
C PHE A 315 10.51 -0.39 33.55
N GLU A 316 9.68 -1.34 33.10
CA GLU A 316 9.15 -1.37 31.74
C GLU A 316 8.33 -0.10 31.44
N THR A 317 7.49 0.35 32.38
CA THR A 317 6.72 1.59 32.26
C THR A 317 7.64 2.80 32.14
N THR A 318 8.71 2.84 32.93
CA THR A 318 9.72 3.91 32.91
C THR A 318 10.51 3.91 31.58
N LEU A 319 10.92 2.74 31.09
CA LEU A 319 11.63 2.57 29.83
C LEU A 319 10.74 2.90 28.63
N ARG A 320 9.47 2.47 28.62
CA ARG A 320 8.48 2.86 27.61
C ARG A 320 8.22 4.37 27.61
N GLY A 321 8.22 5.00 28.79
CA GLY A 321 8.11 6.45 28.94
C GLY A 321 9.31 7.22 28.36
N ARG A 322 10.54 6.75 28.62
CA ARG A 322 11.78 7.34 28.05
C ARG A 322 11.92 7.06 26.55
N ASN A 323 11.55 5.86 26.09
CA ASN A 323 11.56 5.46 24.69
C ASN A 323 10.24 5.77 23.96
N ARG A 324 9.52 6.83 24.37
CA ARG A 324 8.31 7.30 23.69
C ARG A 324 8.66 7.84 22.30
N GLY A 325 8.06 7.27 21.26
CA GLY A 325 8.41 7.52 19.85
C GLY A 325 9.36 6.50 19.23
N SER A 326 9.79 5.49 19.99
CA SER A 326 10.60 4.37 19.47
C SER A 326 9.79 3.44 18.57
N ILE A 327 10.45 2.89 17.56
CA ILE A 327 9.85 1.99 16.59
C ILE A 327 9.79 0.55 17.14
N SER A 328 8.62 -0.07 17.00
CA SER A 328 8.37 -1.50 17.17
C SER A 328 7.71 -2.04 15.90
N VAL A 329 8.02 -3.29 15.57
CA VAL A 329 7.48 -4.01 14.41
C VAL A 329 6.59 -5.12 14.94
N LYS A 330 5.33 -5.23 14.46
CA LYS A 330 4.36 -6.23 14.95
C LYS A 330 3.72 -7.04 13.81
N PRO A 331 3.32 -8.30 14.04
CA PRO A 331 2.70 -9.13 13.02
C PRO A 331 1.19 -8.81 12.98
N TYR A 332 0.57 -8.88 11.81
CA TYR A 332 -0.83 -8.54 11.65
C TYR A 332 -1.57 -9.60 10.82
N THR A 333 -1.96 -10.68 11.50
CA THR A 333 -3.07 -11.63 11.18
C THR A 333 -3.25 -12.58 12.38
N GLY A 334 -4.22 -13.51 12.28
CA GLY A 334 -4.54 -14.49 13.33
C GLY A 334 -3.50 -15.60 13.53
N GLU A 335 -3.81 -16.52 14.46
CA GLU A 335 -2.89 -17.55 14.93
C GLU A 335 -2.38 -18.46 13.79
N GLY A 336 -1.05 -18.62 13.72
CA GLY A 336 -0.36 -19.51 12.78
C GLY A 336 0.23 -18.84 11.53
N TYR A 337 -0.32 -17.71 11.05
CA TYR A 337 0.13 -17.09 9.79
C TYR A 337 0.24 -15.56 9.88
N VAL A 338 1.30 -15.00 9.29
CA VAL A 338 1.56 -13.55 9.21
C VAL A 338 1.45 -13.09 7.76
N ASP A 339 0.32 -12.50 7.37
CA ASP A 339 0.07 -11.94 6.02
C ASP A 339 0.59 -10.49 5.89
N ALA A 340 0.75 -9.79 7.01
CA ALA A 340 1.15 -8.37 7.05
C ALA A 340 1.94 -8.00 8.31
N VAL A 341 2.64 -6.87 8.26
CA VAL A 341 3.44 -6.33 9.37
C VAL A 341 3.03 -4.88 9.66
N GLN A 342 2.64 -4.61 10.90
CA GLN A 342 2.27 -3.29 11.38
C GLN A 342 3.49 -2.56 11.97
N LEU A 343 3.70 -1.31 11.56
CA LEU A 343 4.64 -0.39 12.21
C LEU A 343 3.96 0.27 13.42
N VAL A 344 4.60 0.21 14.58
CA VAL A 344 4.07 0.76 15.84
C VAL A 344 5.08 1.73 16.44
N TYR A 345 4.61 2.92 16.83
CA TYR A 345 5.41 3.91 17.55
C TYR A 345 5.04 3.85 19.04
N ASN A 346 5.98 3.47 19.90
CA ASN A 346 5.71 3.22 21.31
C ASN A 346 5.27 4.51 22.02
N GLY A 347 4.10 4.50 22.63
CA GLY A 347 3.54 5.66 23.35
C GLY A 347 3.08 6.82 22.47
N LEU A 348 2.91 6.62 21.16
CA LEU A 348 2.26 7.56 20.23
C LEU A 348 1.04 6.90 19.59
N THR A 349 -0.03 7.67 19.42
CA THR A 349 -1.21 7.28 18.63
C THR A 349 -1.04 7.70 17.17
N GLN A 350 -1.89 7.20 16.27
CA GLN A 350 -1.87 7.64 14.86
C GLN A 350 -2.13 9.15 14.69
N ALA A 351 -2.79 9.80 15.65
CA ALA A 351 -3.02 11.24 15.64
C ALA A 351 -1.79 12.07 16.07
N ASP A 352 -0.80 11.45 16.75
CA ASP A 352 0.47 12.09 17.12
C ASP A 352 1.53 12.01 15.99
N LEU A 353 1.28 11.22 14.93
CA LEU A 353 2.22 10.97 13.84
C LEU A 353 2.02 11.96 12.69
N THR A 354 3.12 12.45 12.11
CA THR A 354 3.06 13.34 10.94
C THR A 354 3.21 12.56 9.63
N ASN A 355 3.08 13.26 8.49
CA ASN A 355 3.34 12.69 7.16
C ASN A 355 4.78 12.14 6.99
N ARG A 356 5.73 12.53 7.84
CA ARG A 356 7.09 11.96 7.92
C ARG A 356 7.03 10.52 8.46
N GLU A 357 6.42 10.32 9.63
CA GLU A 357 6.33 9.03 10.31
C GLU A 357 5.36 8.05 9.62
N LEU A 358 4.27 8.58 9.05
CA LEU A 358 3.30 7.82 8.26
C LEU A 358 3.82 7.44 6.86
N SER A 359 5.00 7.95 6.46
CA SER A 359 5.62 7.72 5.14
C SER A 359 4.74 8.11 3.94
N THR A 360 3.71 8.95 4.12
CA THR A 360 2.84 9.45 3.05
C THR A 360 3.58 10.37 2.07
N GLN A 361 4.74 10.91 2.47
CA GLN A 361 5.58 11.78 1.65
C GLN A 361 6.23 11.10 0.44
N THR A 362 6.32 9.77 0.36
CA THR A 362 6.93 9.10 -0.82
C THR A 362 6.01 9.08 -2.05
N GLN A 363 4.77 9.57 -1.93
CA GLN A 363 3.74 9.53 -2.96
C GLN A 363 3.37 10.92 -3.54
N THR A 364 4.30 11.89 -3.51
CA THR A 364 4.15 13.13 -4.31
C THR A 364 4.37 12.83 -5.79
N TYR A 365 3.35 12.26 -6.45
CA TYR A 365 3.35 11.99 -7.88
C TYR A 365 3.65 13.26 -8.68
N LEU A 366 4.69 13.21 -9.53
CA LEU A 366 5.09 14.33 -10.38
C LEU A 366 3.98 14.83 -11.31
N HIS A 367 3.07 13.93 -11.69
CA HIS A 367 1.86 14.29 -12.41
C HIS A 367 0.66 13.42 -11.98
N SER A 368 -0.54 13.99 -12.03
CA SER A 368 -1.78 13.36 -11.59
C SER A 368 -2.16 12.09 -12.38
N SER A 369 -1.64 11.89 -13.59
CA SER A 369 -1.80 10.66 -14.36
C SER A 369 -1.11 9.46 -13.73
N LEU A 370 -0.09 9.67 -12.89
CA LEU A 370 0.74 8.61 -12.34
C LEU A 370 0.13 7.97 -11.08
N SER A 371 -0.87 8.61 -10.46
CA SER A 371 -1.51 8.07 -9.25
C SER A 371 -2.31 6.78 -9.51
N THR A 372 -2.77 6.56 -10.75
CA THR A 372 -3.45 5.33 -11.17
C THR A 372 -2.53 4.11 -11.26
N MET A 373 -1.22 4.28 -11.03
CA MET A 373 -0.33 3.15 -10.73
C MET A 373 -0.75 2.42 -9.44
N THR A 374 -1.32 3.14 -8.48
CA THR A 374 -1.60 2.62 -7.14
C THR A 374 -3.08 2.60 -6.79
N PHE A 375 -3.38 1.88 -5.72
CA PHE A 375 -4.72 1.52 -5.32
C PHE A 375 -4.92 1.69 -3.81
N HIS A 376 -6.03 2.32 -3.41
CA HIS A 376 -6.49 2.31 -2.02
C HIS A 376 -7.54 1.21 -1.85
N GLU A 377 -7.36 0.33 -0.85
CA GLU A 377 -8.18 -0.88 -0.63
C GLU A 377 -9.70 -0.61 -0.46
N ILE A 378 -10.08 0.65 -0.25
CA ILE A 378 -11.46 1.16 -0.18
C ILE A 378 -12.13 1.26 -1.57
N ASP A 379 -11.38 1.54 -2.64
CA ASP A 379 -11.95 1.87 -3.96
C ASP A 379 -12.51 0.65 -4.70
N PHE A 380 -11.90 -0.53 -4.48
CA PHE A 380 -12.25 -1.82 -5.08
C PHE A 380 -12.24 -2.90 -3.98
N PRO A 381 -13.27 -2.96 -3.11
CA PRO A 381 -13.30 -3.93 -2.02
C PRO A 381 -13.29 -5.38 -2.54
N SER A 382 -12.75 -6.29 -1.74
CA SER A 382 -12.57 -7.72 -2.04
C SER A 382 -11.75 -8.05 -3.31
N ASN A 383 -10.99 -7.11 -3.87
CA ASN A 383 -10.17 -7.35 -5.06
C ASN A 383 -8.97 -8.27 -4.77
N VAL A 384 -8.90 -9.44 -5.40
CA VAL A 384 -7.83 -10.43 -5.18
C VAL A 384 -6.59 -10.11 -6.02
N PHE A 385 -6.79 -9.70 -7.28
CA PHE A 385 -5.72 -9.36 -8.23
C PHE A 385 -4.73 -8.32 -7.68
N LEU A 386 -5.24 -7.24 -7.06
CA LEU A 386 -4.40 -6.18 -6.47
C LEU A 386 -3.77 -6.62 -5.14
N ASN A 387 -4.45 -7.47 -4.37
CA ASN A 387 -3.89 -8.06 -3.15
C ASN A 387 -2.75 -9.06 -3.41
N ASN A 388 -2.57 -9.47 -4.67
CA ASN A 388 -1.51 -10.34 -5.15
C ASN A 388 -0.37 -9.56 -5.85
N ASP A 389 -0.45 -8.24 -5.99
CA ASP A 389 0.60 -7.39 -6.56
C ASP A 389 1.04 -6.29 -5.57
N CYS A 390 2.25 -6.48 -5.02
CA CYS A 390 2.86 -5.57 -4.06
C CYS A 390 3.09 -4.15 -4.60
N GLU A 391 3.22 -3.96 -5.91
CA GLU A 391 3.53 -2.67 -6.54
C GLU A 391 2.29 -1.78 -6.72
N THR A 392 1.10 -2.32 -6.45
CA THR A 392 -0.16 -1.56 -6.41
C THR A 392 -0.31 -0.71 -5.14
N SER A 393 0.44 -1.01 -4.08
CA SER A 393 0.26 -0.34 -2.79
C SER A 393 0.91 1.05 -2.80
N PRO A 394 0.20 2.14 -2.43
CA PRO A 394 0.78 3.47 -2.32
C PRO A 394 1.96 3.54 -1.35
N PHE A 395 2.02 2.62 -0.38
CA PHE A 395 3.12 2.58 0.58
C PHE A 395 4.29 1.67 0.15
N TYR A 396 4.33 1.15 -1.09
CA TYR A 396 5.40 0.25 -1.55
C TYR A 396 6.75 0.97 -1.78
N GLU A 397 6.75 2.22 -2.26
CA GLU A 397 7.99 2.97 -2.49
C GLU A 397 8.57 3.56 -1.20
N GLY A 398 9.77 3.08 -0.85
CA GLY A 398 10.59 3.61 0.24
C GLY A 398 11.32 4.89 -0.18
N LYS A 399 11.76 5.66 0.82
CA LYS A 399 12.36 7.00 0.64
C LYS A 399 13.63 7.02 -0.22
N MET A 400 14.30 5.88 -0.41
CA MET A 400 15.49 5.75 -1.26
C MET A 400 15.21 4.89 -2.50
N PRO A 401 15.77 5.24 -3.68
CA PRO A 401 15.73 4.37 -4.85
C PRO A 401 16.23 2.95 -4.54
N GLY A 402 15.55 1.95 -5.10
CA GLY A 402 15.84 0.54 -4.86
C GLY A 402 15.41 -0.01 -3.49
N THR A 403 14.72 0.78 -2.65
CA THR A 403 14.24 0.34 -1.32
C THR A 403 12.70 0.29 -1.24
N VAL A 404 12.18 -0.58 -0.36
CA VAL A 404 10.76 -0.62 0.02
C VAL A 404 10.56 -0.10 1.45
N THR A 405 9.34 0.23 1.84
CA THR A 405 8.97 0.47 3.25
C THR A 405 8.72 -0.86 3.99
N ILE A 406 8.36 -0.81 5.28
CA ILE A 406 7.93 -2.00 6.05
C ILE A 406 6.53 -2.50 5.62
N THR A 407 5.65 -1.63 5.11
CA THR A 407 4.37 -2.04 4.52
C THR A 407 4.55 -2.59 3.11
N GLY A 408 5.51 -2.08 2.33
CA GLY A 408 5.96 -2.67 1.07
C GLY A 408 6.61 -4.04 1.25
N TYR A 409 7.44 -4.19 2.30
CA TYR A 409 7.97 -5.48 2.76
C TYR A 409 6.84 -6.48 3.04
N SER A 410 5.79 -6.05 3.75
CA SER A 410 4.64 -6.91 4.07
C SER A 410 3.99 -7.51 2.83
N LYS A 411 3.78 -6.70 1.78
CA LYS A 411 3.20 -7.16 0.52
C LYS A 411 4.17 -8.06 -0.27
N GLU A 412 5.48 -7.81 -0.27
CA GLU A 412 6.49 -8.72 -0.86
C GLU A 412 6.56 -10.06 -0.11
N TYR A 413 6.49 -10.05 1.23
CA TYR A 413 6.47 -11.26 2.07
C TYR A 413 5.21 -12.11 1.82
N ARG A 414 4.04 -11.47 1.69
CA ARG A 414 2.79 -12.12 1.27
C ARG A 414 2.90 -12.74 -0.14
N VAL A 415 3.49 -12.03 -1.11
CA VAL A 415 3.76 -12.56 -2.46
C VAL A 415 4.72 -13.76 -2.40
N HIS A 416 5.74 -13.72 -1.54
CA HIS A 416 6.65 -14.84 -1.30
C HIS A 416 5.90 -16.06 -0.71
N GLN A 417 5.10 -15.89 0.33
CA GLN A 417 4.25 -16.95 0.90
C GLN A 417 3.30 -17.57 -0.14
N LEU A 418 2.61 -16.74 -0.94
CA LEU A 418 1.71 -17.19 -2.01
C LEU A 418 2.44 -17.92 -3.14
N SER A 419 3.74 -17.68 -3.34
CA SER A 419 4.56 -18.43 -4.29
C SER A 419 5.01 -19.81 -3.77
N LEU A 420 5.11 -19.97 -2.45
CA LEU A 420 5.40 -21.25 -1.79
C LEU A 420 4.13 -22.10 -1.62
N ASN A 421 3.03 -21.46 -1.23
CA ASN A 421 1.72 -22.07 -1.00
C ASN A 421 0.67 -21.40 -1.90
N PRO A 422 0.61 -21.76 -3.20
CA PRO A 422 -0.37 -21.18 -4.13
C PRO A 422 -1.79 -21.55 -3.72
N ARG A 423 -2.69 -20.56 -3.72
CA ARG A 423 -4.11 -20.78 -3.44
C ARG A 423 -4.77 -21.54 -4.60
N LEU A 424 -5.52 -22.59 -4.27
CA LEU A 424 -6.36 -23.30 -5.24
C LEU A 424 -7.54 -22.40 -5.62
N ASN A 425 -7.55 -21.91 -6.86
CA ASN A 425 -8.71 -21.22 -7.42
C ASN A 425 -9.81 -22.25 -7.71
N ILE A 426 -10.89 -22.22 -6.93
CA ILE A 426 -12.08 -23.04 -7.17
C ILE A 426 -12.86 -22.39 -8.32
N THR A 427 -12.77 -22.97 -9.52
CA THR A 427 -13.62 -22.57 -10.65
C THR A 427 -15.01 -23.15 -10.45
N PHE A 428 -16.01 -22.29 -10.29
CA PHE A 428 -17.41 -22.73 -10.17
C PHE A 428 -18.01 -22.99 -11.56
N GLU A 429 -18.53 -24.21 -11.78
CA GLU A 429 -19.31 -24.55 -12.97
C GLU A 429 -20.66 -23.81 -12.93
N ALA A 430 -20.77 -22.73 -13.70
CA ALA A 430 -22.02 -22.00 -13.86
C ALA A 430 -22.78 -22.53 -15.08
N SER A 431 -24.05 -22.89 -14.91
CA SER A 431 -24.87 -23.39 -16.01
C SER A 431 -25.10 -22.32 -17.09
N GLY A 432 -24.44 -22.48 -18.23
CA GLY A 432 -24.66 -21.72 -19.46
C GLY A 432 -24.03 -20.33 -19.50
N ALA A 433 -23.16 -20.13 -20.50
CA ALA A 433 -22.57 -18.85 -20.86
C ALA A 433 -23.60 -17.73 -21.07
N LEU A 434 -23.20 -16.51 -20.74
CA LEU A 434 -24.03 -15.29 -20.82
C LEU A 434 -24.66 -15.08 -22.21
N PRO A 435 -25.92 -14.63 -22.30
CA PRO A 435 -26.60 -14.37 -23.57
C PRO A 435 -26.01 -13.14 -24.28
N GLY A 436 -26.27 -13.01 -25.58
CA GLY A 436 -25.91 -11.82 -26.35
C GLY A 436 -26.83 -10.63 -26.04
N ALA A 437 -26.27 -9.44 -25.88
CA ALA A 437 -27.00 -8.20 -25.62
C ALA A 437 -26.79 -7.18 -26.76
N SER A 438 -27.82 -6.39 -27.10
CA SER A 438 -27.74 -5.42 -28.19
C SER A 438 -26.93 -4.17 -27.81
N LEU A 439 -26.09 -3.70 -28.73
CA LEU A 439 -25.13 -2.61 -28.51
C LEU A 439 -25.78 -1.37 -27.90
N ASP A 440 -26.91 -0.92 -28.45
CA ASP A 440 -27.60 0.30 -28.00
C ASP A 440 -28.05 0.22 -26.54
N LYS A 441 -28.50 -0.96 -26.07
CA LYS A 441 -28.91 -1.18 -24.66
C LYS A 441 -27.70 -1.15 -23.73
N ILE A 442 -26.58 -1.70 -24.18
CA ILE A 442 -25.31 -1.67 -23.43
C ILE A 442 -24.84 -0.22 -23.30
N VAL A 443 -24.76 0.53 -24.41
CA VAL A 443 -24.32 1.93 -24.43
C VAL A 443 -25.25 2.82 -23.58
N GLN A 444 -26.58 2.69 -23.72
CA GLN A 444 -27.54 3.44 -22.90
C GLN A 444 -27.34 3.21 -21.40
N ARG A 445 -27.12 1.96 -20.96
CA ARG A 445 -26.88 1.66 -19.55
C ARG A 445 -25.49 2.14 -19.09
N ILE A 446 -24.45 2.06 -19.94
CA ILE A 446 -23.13 2.64 -19.65
C ILE A 446 -23.25 4.16 -19.43
N SER A 447 -23.87 4.91 -20.35
CA SER A 447 -24.07 6.35 -20.20
C SER A 447 -24.88 6.72 -18.95
N ALA A 448 -25.91 5.92 -18.60
CA ALA A 448 -26.67 6.09 -17.37
C ALA A 448 -25.83 5.86 -16.10
N LEU A 449 -24.93 4.87 -16.11
CA LEU A 449 -23.98 4.63 -15.02
C LEU A 449 -22.92 5.74 -14.90
N GLN A 450 -22.42 6.28 -16.02
CA GLN A 450 -21.50 7.42 -16.01
C GLN A 450 -22.15 8.69 -15.44
N LEU A 451 -23.44 8.93 -15.71
CA LEU A 451 -24.17 10.09 -15.20
C LEU A 451 -24.59 9.95 -13.72
N LEU A 452 -25.06 8.77 -13.31
CA LEU A 452 -25.69 8.56 -11.99
C LEU A 452 -24.78 7.90 -10.94
N GLY A 453 -23.69 7.24 -11.37
CA GLY A 453 -22.62 6.66 -10.55
C GLY A 453 -22.98 5.49 -9.61
N THR A 454 -24.23 5.42 -9.14
CA THR A 454 -24.70 4.53 -8.07
C THR A 454 -26.07 3.91 -8.34
N SER A 455 -26.63 4.12 -9.54
CA SER A 455 -27.91 3.52 -9.97
C SER A 455 -27.77 2.01 -10.11
N GLU A 456 -28.60 1.24 -9.39
CA GLU A 456 -28.73 -0.22 -9.57
C GLU A 456 -30.05 -0.51 -10.29
N ASP A 457 -30.00 -1.19 -11.44
CA ASP A 457 -31.20 -1.76 -12.09
C ASP A 457 -31.11 -3.29 -12.10
N SER A 458 -31.62 -3.90 -11.02
CA SER A 458 -31.68 -5.35 -10.88
C SER A 458 -32.61 -6.03 -11.88
N LYS A 459 -33.60 -5.32 -12.44
CA LYS A 459 -34.53 -5.87 -13.43
C LYS A 459 -33.86 -5.95 -14.80
N PHE A 460 -33.22 -4.87 -15.23
CA PHE A 460 -32.41 -4.86 -16.45
C PHE A 460 -31.26 -5.86 -16.35
N LEU A 461 -30.54 -5.89 -15.23
CA LEU A 461 -29.41 -6.80 -15.07
C LEU A 461 -29.84 -8.28 -15.00
N GLY A 462 -30.97 -8.60 -14.36
CA GLY A 462 -31.52 -9.97 -14.38
C GLY A 462 -31.89 -10.45 -15.80
N GLN A 463 -32.47 -9.56 -16.62
CA GLN A 463 -32.72 -9.84 -18.05
C GLN A 463 -31.42 -9.98 -18.85
N LEU A 464 -30.44 -9.12 -18.58
CA LEU A 464 -29.14 -9.10 -19.24
C LEU A 464 -28.32 -10.38 -18.96
N LEU A 465 -28.38 -10.89 -17.73
CA LEU A 465 -27.77 -12.16 -17.33
C LEU A 465 -28.53 -13.40 -17.86
N GLY A 466 -29.71 -13.22 -18.46
CA GLY A 466 -30.54 -14.31 -18.99
C GLY A 466 -31.27 -15.15 -17.95
N LEU A 467 -31.50 -14.62 -16.74
CA LEU A 467 -32.08 -15.37 -15.63
C LEU A 467 -33.58 -15.64 -15.84
N SER A 468 -34.00 -16.87 -15.58
CA SER A 468 -35.42 -17.25 -15.51
C SER A 468 -36.13 -16.62 -14.31
N GLN A 469 -37.47 -16.61 -14.34
CA GLN A 469 -38.29 -16.07 -13.25
C GLN A 469 -38.05 -16.78 -11.90
N ILE A 470 -37.64 -18.06 -11.92
CA ILE A 470 -37.28 -18.83 -10.72
C ILE A 470 -35.90 -18.41 -10.21
N GLU A 471 -34.91 -18.31 -11.11
CA GLU A 471 -33.56 -17.84 -10.74
C GLU A 471 -33.60 -16.43 -10.15
N ILE A 472 -34.36 -15.49 -10.72
CA ILE A 472 -34.50 -14.10 -10.21
C ILE A 472 -34.96 -14.05 -8.74
N LEU A 473 -35.79 -15.00 -8.31
CA LEU A 473 -36.20 -15.14 -6.90
C LEU A 473 -35.05 -15.69 -6.04
N GLN A 474 -34.38 -16.75 -6.49
CA GLN A 474 -33.30 -17.43 -5.77
C GLN A 474 -32.03 -16.56 -5.60
N THR A 475 -31.66 -15.86 -6.68
CA THR A 475 -30.43 -15.05 -6.85
C THR A 475 -30.56 -13.61 -6.33
N GLY A 476 -31.75 -13.19 -5.91
CA GLY A 476 -31.95 -11.89 -5.25
C GLY A 476 -32.15 -10.69 -6.18
N PHE A 477 -32.42 -10.87 -7.48
CA PHE A 477 -32.65 -9.75 -8.43
C PHE A 477 -34.06 -9.15 -8.39
N HIS A 478 -34.92 -9.56 -7.44
CA HIS A 478 -36.29 -9.09 -7.33
C HIS A 478 -36.41 -7.66 -6.75
N PRO A 479 -37.39 -6.83 -7.18
CA PRO A 479 -37.43 -5.39 -6.84
C PRO A 479 -37.70 -5.06 -5.36
N ALA A 480 -38.25 -6.00 -4.58
CA ALA A 480 -38.69 -5.76 -3.20
C ALA A 480 -37.90 -6.65 -2.22
N GLY A 481 -36.74 -6.16 -1.77
CA GLY A 481 -35.92 -6.85 -0.75
C GLY A 481 -34.81 -7.77 -1.27
N GLY A 482 -34.38 -7.60 -2.53
CA GLY A 482 -33.32 -8.40 -3.14
C GLY A 482 -32.00 -8.40 -2.36
N ASN A 483 -31.44 -9.59 -2.12
CA ASN A 483 -30.15 -9.76 -1.42
C ASN A 483 -28.97 -9.45 -2.36
N ARG A 484 -28.24 -8.37 -2.08
CA ARG A 484 -27.09 -7.90 -2.89
C ARG A 484 -25.93 -8.89 -2.94
N GLN A 485 -25.62 -9.61 -1.85
CA GLN A 485 -24.58 -10.64 -1.86
C GLN A 485 -24.88 -11.71 -2.91
N LYS A 486 -26.11 -12.23 -2.92
CA LYS A 486 -26.51 -13.22 -3.94
C LYS A 486 -26.44 -12.68 -5.37
N GLN A 487 -26.70 -11.38 -5.58
CA GLN A 487 -26.51 -10.76 -6.89
C GLN A 487 -25.03 -10.74 -7.29
N ILE A 488 -24.14 -10.35 -6.36
CA ILE A 488 -22.68 -10.37 -6.53
C ILE A 488 -22.20 -11.80 -6.88
N ASP A 489 -22.58 -12.80 -6.07
CA ASP A 489 -22.24 -14.21 -6.29
C ASP A 489 -22.68 -14.68 -7.69
N THR A 490 -23.92 -14.37 -8.08
CA THR A 490 -24.49 -14.76 -9.38
C THR A 490 -23.76 -14.12 -10.56
N ILE A 491 -23.44 -12.82 -10.47
CA ILE A 491 -22.68 -12.10 -11.50
C ILE A 491 -21.28 -12.74 -11.65
N CYS A 492 -20.59 -12.98 -10.53
CA CYS A 492 -19.26 -13.55 -10.52
C CYS A 492 -19.23 -15.00 -11.06
N MET A 493 -20.21 -15.85 -10.72
CA MET A 493 -20.28 -17.20 -11.28
C MET A 493 -20.59 -17.18 -12.79
N LYS A 494 -21.59 -16.41 -13.24
CA LYS A 494 -21.92 -16.31 -14.68
C LYS A 494 -20.78 -15.71 -15.51
N LEU A 495 -20.02 -14.75 -14.98
CA LEU A 495 -18.79 -14.24 -15.60
C LEU A 495 -17.69 -15.30 -15.66
N SER A 496 -17.45 -16.02 -14.56
CA SER A 496 -16.40 -17.06 -14.49
C SER A 496 -16.66 -18.21 -15.48
N GLY A 497 -17.89 -18.71 -15.55
CA GLY A 497 -18.28 -19.72 -16.54
C GLY A 497 -18.16 -19.19 -17.98
N SER A 498 -18.63 -17.97 -18.24
CA SER A 498 -18.60 -17.40 -19.60
C SER A 498 -17.18 -17.16 -20.15
N LEU A 499 -16.20 -16.91 -19.28
CA LEU A 499 -14.78 -16.82 -19.65
C LEU A 499 -14.19 -18.17 -20.11
N TYR A 500 -14.78 -19.29 -19.67
CA TYR A 500 -14.37 -20.65 -20.04
C TYR A 500 -15.19 -21.20 -21.21
N ASP A 501 -16.52 -21.05 -21.15
CA ASP A 501 -17.47 -21.56 -22.15
C ASP A 501 -17.43 -20.79 -23.48
N ALA A 502 -17.07 -19.50 -23.45
CA ALA A 502 -17.17 -18.61 -24.61
C ALA A 502 -15.97 -17.64 -24.74
N PRO A 503 -14.72 -18.14 -24.86
CA PRO A 503 -13.51 -17.32 -24.96
C PRO A 503 -13.42 -16.47 -26.24
N SER A 504 -14.26 -16.75 -27.24
CA SER A 504 -14.44 -15.89 -28.43
C SER A 504 -15.33 -14.67 -28.19
N ARG A 505 -15.98 -14.57 -27.01
CA ARG A 505 -16.83 -13.45 -26.60
C ARG A 505 -16.37 -12.77 -25.30
N PHE A 506 -15.62 -13.45 -24.44
CA PHE A 506 -15.16 -12.90 -23.16
C PHE A 506 -13.65 -13.09 -22.99
N VAL A 507 -12.96 -12.06 -22.51
CA VAL A 507 -11.49 -12.05 -22.37
C VAL A 507 -11.09 -11.96 -20.91
N ASP A 508 -10.11 -12.76 -20.51
CA ASP A 508 -9.46 -12.61 -19.21
C ASP A 508 -8.46 -11.44 -19.23
N PHE A 509 -8.94 -10.26 -18.80
CA PHE A 509 -8.14 -9.04 -18.72
C PHE A 509 -7.01 -9.11 -17.68
N SER A 510 -6.95 -10.12 -16.80
CA SER A 510 -5.77 -10.35 -15.95
C SER A 510 -4.56 -10.91 -16.72
N LYS A 511 -4.81 -11.50 -17.90
CA LYS A 511 -3.80 -12.10 -18.79
C LYS A 511 -3.62 -11.34 -20.12
N ALA A 512 -4.55 -10.47 -20.48
CA ALA A 512 -4.50 -9.71 -21.73
C ALA A 512 -3.30 -8.73 -21.76
N ARG A 513 -2.48 -8.78 -22.82
CA ARG A 513 -1.35 -7.86 -23.03
C ARG A 513 -1.81 -6.43 -23.34
N ASN A 514 -2.94 -6.31 -24.05
CA ASN A 514 -3.55 -5.07 -24.49
C ASN A 514 -5.06 -5.13 -24.27
N ILE A 515 -5.68 -3.96 -24.19
CA ILE A 515 -7.14 -3.82 -24.02
C ILE A 515 -7.78 -3.30 -25.32
N SER A 516 -7.17 -2.27 -25.93
CA SER A 516 -7.66 -1.55 -27.11
C SER A 516 -7.70 -2.38 -28.39
N ASN A 517 -7.03 -3.54 -28.44
CA ASN A 517 -7.21 -4.51 -29.53
C ASN A 517 -8.63 -5.08 -29.60
N ASN A 518 -9.39 -5.04 -28.50
CA ASN A 518 -10.78 -5.50 -28.45
C ASN A 518 -11.80 -4.45 -28.92
N THR A 519 -11.39 -3.17 -29.02
CA THR A 519 -12.24 -2.04 -29.41
C THR A 519 -11.84 -1.41 -30.75
N LEU A 520 -10.54 -1.27 -30.99
CA LEU A 520 -9.94 -0.65 -32.19
C LEU A 520 -9.25 -1.65 -33.12
N GLY A 521 -9.02 -2.89 -32.66
CA GLY A 521 -8.44 -3.95 -33.48
C GLY A 521 -9.43 -4.57 -34.46
N SER A 522 -8.91 -5.38 -35.39
CA SER A 522 -9.75 -6.17 -36.29
C SER A 522 -10.42 -7.34 -35.56
N THR A 523 -11.42 -7.96 -36.20
CA THR A 523 -12.10 -9.16 -35.68
C THR A 523 -11.19 -10.39 -35.51
N ALA A 524 -9.96 -10.35 -36.04
CA ALA A 524 -8.93 -11.37 -35.80
C ALA A 524 -7.99 -11.02 -34.63
N GLN A 525 -8.11 -9.83 -34.04
CA GLN A 525 -7.22 -9.30 -33.01
C GLN A 525 -7.88 -9.16 -31.63
N GLY A 526 -9.21 -9.29 -31.52
CA GLY A 526 -9.95 -9.19 -30.25
C GLY A 526 -11.45 -9.48 -30.41
N ILE A 527 -12.19 -9.47 -29.31
CA ILE A 527 -13.61 -9.90 -29.25
C ILE A 527 -14.63 -8.91 -29.87
N GLY A 528 -14.17 -7.73 -30.29
CA GLY A 528 -14.99 -6.68 -30.87
C GLY A 528 -15.78 -5.84 -29.86
N LEU A 529 -16.10 -4.61 -30.26
CA LEU A 529 -16.63 -3.55 -29.39
C LEU A 529 -17.90 -3.97 -28.60
N GLN A 530 -18.84 -4.66 -29.23
CA GLN A 530 -20.10 -5.07 -28.59
C GLN A 530 -19.87 -6.03 -27.41
N ASN A 531 -19.04 -7.05 -27.60
CA ASN A 531 -18.73 -8.03 -26.57
C ASN A 531 -17.87 -7.40 -25.46
N PHE A 532 -16.90 -6.56 -25.85
CA PHE A 532 -16.07 -5.82 -24.91
C PHE A 532 -16.90 -4.90 -23.99
N LEU A 533 -17.75 -4.05 -24.57
CA LEU A 533 -18.62 -3.15 -23.79
C LEU A 533 -19.61 -3.92 -22.90
N TYR A 534 -20.08 -5.08 -23.35
CA TYR A 534 -20.93 -5.94 -22.53
C TYR A 534 -20.20 -6.45 -21.28
N GLN A 535 -18.98 -6.96 -21.44
CA GLN A 535 -18.15 -7.41 -20.30
C GLN A 535 -17.84 -6.24 -19.35
N ILE A 536 -17.49 -5.06 -19.89
CA ILE A 536 -17.25 -3.82 -19.13
C ILE A 536 -18.49 -3.38 -18.33
N LEU A 537 -19.68 -3.45 -18.90
CA LEU A 537 -20.93 -3.10 -18.21
C LEU A 537 -21.17 -4.03 -17.00
N LEU A 538 -20.95 -5.34 -17.13
CA LEU A 538 -21.10 -6.29 -16.03
C LEU A 538 -20.11 -6.02 -14.89
N GLY A 539 -18.86 -5.68 -15.20
CA GLY A 539 -17.87 -5.28 -14.19
C GLY A 539 -18.21 -3.98 -13.46
N ALA A 540 -18.87 -3.03 -14.13
CA ALA A 540 -19.33 -1.78 -13.53
C ALA A 540 -20.55 -1.99 -12.61
N GLU A 541 -21.55 -2.77 -13.05
CA GLU A 541 -22.70 -3.18 -12.23
C GLU A 541 -22.28 -3.96 -10.98
N LEU A 542 -21.25 -4.80 -11.09
CA LEU A 542 -20.63 -5.50 -9.97
C LEU A 542 -19.96 -4.53 -8.99
N LEU A 543 -19.19 -3.55 -9.49
CA LEU A 543 -18.53 -2.55 -8.65
C LEU A 543 -19.51 -1.66 -7.88
N VAL A 544 -20.63 -1.25 -8.49
CA VAL A 544 -21.68 -0.47 -7.82
C VAL A 544 -22.27 -1.23 -6.63
N ARG A 545 -22.43 -2.55 -6.75
CA ARG A 545 -22.91 -3.43 -5.66
C ARG A 545 -21.85 -3.63 -4.58
N LEU A 546 -20.62 -3.96 -4.98
CA LEU A 546 -19.48 -4.14 -4.07
C LEU A 546 -19.21 -2.91 -3.20
N ARG A 547 -19.46 -1.69 -3.70
CA ARG A 547 -19.35 -0.42 -2.95
C ARG A 547 -20.53 -0.12 -2.02
N LYS A 548 -21.62 -0.89 -2.08
CA LYS A 548 -22.80 -0.76 -1.21
C LYS A 548 -22.91 -1.84 -0.13
N GLU A 549 -22.10 -2.89 -0.23
CA GLU A 549 -21.93 -3.89 0.82
C GLU A 549 -21.05 -3.36 1.97
N PRO A 550 -21.23 -3.87 3.20
CA PRO A 550 -20.39 -3.48 4.32
C PRO A 550 -18.98 -4.07 4.20
N VAL A 551 -18.00 -3.35 4.73
CA VAL A 551 -16.55 -3.61 4.53
C VAL A 551 -16.09 -4.99 5.07
N ASN A 552 -16.88 -5.64 5.92
CA ASN A 552 -16.61 -6.96 6.48
C ASN A 552 -17.13 -8.14 5.62
N THR A 553 -17.81 -7.88 4.50
CA THR A 553 -18.31 -8.94 3.60
C THR A 553 -17.17 -9.62 2.84
N ASN A 554 -16.97 -10.93 3.07
CA ASN A 554 -15.87 -11.69 2.49
C ASN A 554 -16.24 -12.35 1.15
N ASN A 555 -16.00 -11.65 0.04
CA ASN A 555 -16.15 -12.20 -1.32
C ASN A 555 -14.93 -12.98 -1.83
N GLY A 556 -13.90 -13.20 -0.99
CA GLY A 556 -12.58 -13.66 -1.41
C GLY A 556 -12.49 -15.09 -1.98
N GLY A 557 -13.54 -15.90 -1.82
CA GLY A 557 -13.65 -17.22 -2.46
C GLY A 557 -14.28 -17.21 -3.86
N ILE A 558 -14.89 -16.09 -4.27
CA ILE A 558 -15.67 -15.96 -5.52
C ILE A 558 -15.06 -14.88 -6.45
N MET A 559 -14.39 -13.88 -5.88
CA MET A 559 -13.65 -12.84 -6.64
C MET A 559 -12.34 -13.38 -7.22
N THR A 560 -12.40 -13.99 -8.40
CA THR A 560 -11.21 -14.43 -9.15
C THR A 560 -10.32 -13.25 -9.60
N ASP A 561 -9.07 -13.53 -9.96
CA ASP A 561 -8.17 -12.51 -10.54
C ASP A 561 -8.75 -11.88 -11.82
N ALA A 562 -9.44 -12.67 -12.65
CA ALA A 562 -10.07 -12.20 -13.89
C ALA A 562 -11.23 -11.22 -13.63
N ILE A 563 -12.10 -11.53 -12.66
CA ILE A 563 -13.18 -10.62 -12.22
C ILE A 563 -12.59 -9.38 -11.55
N SER A 564 -11.57 -9.57 -10.72
CA SER A 564 -10.86 -8.48 -10.04
C SER A 564 -10.21 -7.51 -11.02
N ALA A 565 -9.60 -8.00 -12.10
CA ALA A 565 -9.07 -7.19 -13.19
C ALA A 565 -10.17 -6.46 -13.98
N LEU A 566 -11.28 -7.17 -14.29
CA LEU A 566 -12.43 -6.60 -14.97
C LEU A 566 -13.07 -5.43 -14.19
N VAL A 567 -13.28 -5.58 -12.87
CA VAL A 567 -13.86 -4.54 -12.01
C VAL A 567 -13.05 -3.23 -12.05
N ILE A 568 -11.71 -3.34 -12.08
CA ILE A 568 -10.82 -2.17 -12.20
C ILE A 568 -10.94 -1.56 -13.59
N LEU A 569 -10.88 -2.40 -14.64
CA LEU A 569 -10.95 -1.93 -16.02
C LEU A 569 -12.29 -1.24 -16.32
N SER A 570 -13.39 -1.76 -15.80
CA SER A 570 -14.71 -1.11 -15.86
C SER A 570 -14.71 0.25 -15.17
N ALA A 571 -14.04 0.41 -14.03
CA ALA A 571 -13.93 1.71 -13.37
C ALA A 571 -13.09 2.71 -14.16
N LEU A 572 -11.94 2.27 -14.71
CA LEU A 572 -11.09 3.07 -15.59
C LEU A 572 -11.85 3.50 -16.85
N TRP A 573 -12.60 2.59 -17.48
CA TRP A 573 -13.45 2.90 -18.63
C TRP A 573 -14.48 3.98 -18.30
N MET A 574 -15.26 3.79 -17.23
CA MET A 574 -16.31 4.73 -16.82
C MET A 574 -15.76 6.13 -16.49
N GLN A 575 -14.51 6.24 -16.03
CA GLN A 575 -13.85 7.51 -15.71
C GLN A 575 -13.17 8.19 -16.91
N ASN A 576 -12.66 7.43 -17.88
CA ASN A 576 -11.75 7.95 -18.91
C ASN A 576 -12.32 7.92 -20.33
N VAL A 577 -13.36 7.15 -20.62
CA VAL A 577 -13.87 6.96 -21.99
C VAL A 577 -15.31 7.47 -22.14
N SER A 578 -15.53 8.30 -23.16
CA SER A 578 -16.85 8.73 -23.60
C SER A 578 -17.24 8.00 -24.90
N ILE A 579 -18.49 7.56 -24.98
CA ILE A 579 -19.08 6.90 -26.16
C ILE A 579 -20.12 7.86 -26.74
N THR A 580 -19.94 8.27 -28.00
CA THR A 580 -20.94 9.08 -28.73
C THR A 580 -21.46 8.32 -29.94
N ALA A 581 -22.73 8.53 -30.29
CA ALA A 581 -23.24 8.06 -31.58
C ALA A 581 -22.52 8.80 -32.72
N ALA A 582 -22.17 8.09 -33.79
CA ALA A 582 -21.56 8.69 -34.96
C ALA A 582 -22.57 9.62 -35.67
N VAL A 583 -22.14 10.83 -36.02
CA VAL A 583 -22.97 11.77 -36.79
C VAL A 583 -23.08 11.25 -38.22
N ASN A 584 -24.31 11.04 -38.70
CA ASN A 584 -24.56 10.63 -40.07
C ASN A 584 -24.13 11.74 -41.05
N SER A 585 -22.95 11.57 -41.65
CA SER A 585 -22.61 12.26 -42.89
C SER A 585 -23.62 11.85 -43.97
N THR A 586 -24.01 12.77 -44.84
CA THR A 586 -25.19 12.64 -45.72
C THR A 586 -24.99 11.73 -46.94
N ALA A 587 -24.00 10.84 -46.92
CA ALA A 587 -23.69 9.88 -47.99
C ALA A 587 -23.49 8.45 -47.45
N ALA A 588 -24.45 7.58 -47.77
CA ALA A 588 -24.55 6.16 -47.41
C ALA A 588 -24.75 5.82 -45.91
N PRO A 589 -25.53 4.76 -45.58
CA PRO A 589 -25.65 4.28 -44.21
C PRO A 589 -24.33 3.66 -43.74
N LEU A 590 -23.85 4.09 -42.57
CA LEU A 590 -22.66 3.53 -41.93
C LEU A 590 -22.88 2.04 -41.57
N PRO A 591 -21.89 1.14 -41.77
CA PRO A 591 -21.98 -0.22 -41.27
C PRO A 591 -22.06 -0.20 -39.74
N ALA A 592 -22.82 -1.12 -39.13
CA ALA A 592 -23.13 -1.11 -37.69
C ALA A 592 -21.89 -0.98 -36.77
N ASN A 593 -20.74 -1.52 -37.20
CA ASN A 593 -19.47 -1.41 -36.47
C ASN A 593 -18.82 -0.01 -36.47
N LYS A 594 -19.48 1.00 -37.08
CA LYS A 594 -19.12 2.44 -37.04
C LYS A 594 -20.24 3.33 -36.47
N MET A 595 -21.27 2.74 -35.86
CA MET A 595 -22.41 3.49 -35.29
C MET A 595 -22.04 4.34 -34.06
N TYR A 596 -20.89 4.06 -33.43
CA TYR A 596 -20.39 4.78 -32.26
C TYR A 596 -18.90 5.14 -32.43
N THR A 597 -18.51 6.29 -31.87
CA THR A 597 -17.13 6.77 -31.78
C THR A 597 -16.70 6.91 -30.32
N LEU A 598 -15.43 6.60 -30.05
CA LEU A 598 -14.84 6.60 -28.70
C LEU A 598 -13.90 7.79 -28.54
N TYR A 599 -14.02 8.53 -27.45
CA TYR A 599 -13.13 9.65 -27.11
C TYR A 599 -12.56 9.48 -25.70
N SER A 600 -11.28 9.82 -25.52
CA SER A 600 -10.67 9.88 -24.19
C SER A 600 -10.98 11.22 -23.54
N ILE A 601 -11.58 11.19 -22.35
CA ILE A 601 -11.97 12.36 -21.56
C ILE A 601 -10.72 13.08 -21.00
N HIS A 602 -9.63 12.33 -20.78
CA HIS A 602 -8.43 12.78 -20.08
C HIS A 602 -7.15 12.72 -20.94
N ASN A 603 -7.28 12.74 -22.27
CA ASN A 603 -6.16 12.61 -23.21
C ASN A 603 -4.96 13.53 -22.88
N GLN A 604 -5.20 14.82 -22.64
CA GLN A 604 -4.15 15.81 -22.35
C GLN A 604 -3.40 15.49 -21.04
N ARG A 605 -4.09 14.93 -20.04
CA ARG A 605 -3.52 14.49 -18.76
C ARG A 605 -2.61 13.27 -18.96
N GLN A 606 -2.93 12.38 -19.91
CA GLN A 606 -2.09 11.23 -20.22
C GLN A 606 -0.88 11.60 -21.10
N ILE A 607 -1.05 12.54 -22.02
CA ILE A 607 0.04 13.15 -22.84
C ILE A 607 1.09 13.80 -21.93
N GLU A 608 0.68 14.77 -21.11
CA GLU A 608 1.57 15.43 -20.13
C GLU A 608 2.18 14.41 -19.16
N GLY A 609 1.41 13.40 -18.74
CA GLY A 609 1.88 12.31 -17.88
C GLY A 609 3.08 11.54 -18.42
N LEU A 610 3.04 11.16 -19.70
CA LEU A 610 4.12 10.40 -20.34
C LEU A 610 5.36 11.27 -20.60
N ILE A 611 5.14 12.53 -20.97
CA ILE A 611 6.19 13.54 -21.13
C ILE A 611 6.94 13.75 -19.81
N ARG A 612 6.21 14.01 -18.70
CA ARG A 612 6.80 14.20 -17.36
C ARG A 612 7.55 12.97 -16.86
N PHE A 613 7.09 11.76 -17.19
CA PHE A 613 7.81 10.53 -16.88
C PHE A 613 9.16 10.44 -17.62
N GLY A 614 9.19 10.77 -18.91
CA GLY A 614 10.42 10.82 -19.72
C GLY A 614 11.41 11.91 -19.27
N GLU A 615 10.92 13.13 -18.98
CA GLU A 615 11.71 14.23 -18.41
C GLU A 615 12.36 13.82 -17.08
N ALA A 616 11.55 13.24 -16.19
CA ALA A 616 12.00 12.82 -14.87
C ALA A 616 13.07 11.73 -14.94
N LEU A 617 12.87 10.67 -15.72
CA LEU A 617 13.89 9.64 -15.99
C LEU A 617 15.05 10.15 -16.88
N SER A 618 14.95 11.39 -17.39
CA SER A 618 15.97 12.07 -18.17
C SER A 618 16.42 11.22 -19.37
N TRP A 619 15.41 10.77 -20.12
CA TRP A 619 15.50 9.92 -21.31
C TRP A 619 16.43 10.53 -22.39
N PRO A 620 17.19 9.74 -23.17
CA PRO A 620 18.10 10.29 -24.18
C PRO A 620 17.41 11.02 -25.35
N PHE A 621 16.22 10.57 -25.74
CA PHE A 621 15.55 10.96 -26.98
C PHE A 621 14.26 11.78 -26.72
N MET A 622 14.31 12.74 -25.79
CA MET A 622 13.10 13.46 -25.35
C MET A 622 12.43 14.29 -26.46
N ASP A 623 13.19 14.86 -27.39
CA ASP A 623 12.64 15.80 -28.37
C ASP A 623 11.79 15.08 -29.44
N GLU A 624 12.29 13.97 -29.98
CA GLU A 624 11.51 13.11 -30.89
C GLU A 624 10.33 12.43 -30.20
N ALA A 625 10.50 12.01 -28.93
CA ALA A 625 9.43 11.41 -28.15
C ALA A 625 8.29 12.40 -27.88
N ARG A 626 8.62 13.63 -27.47
CA ARG A 626 7.64 14.72 -27.28
C ARG A 626 6.87 15.01 -28.56
N ALA A 627 7.58 15.26 -29.66
CA ALA A 627 6.98 15.62 -30.94
C ALA A 627 6.02 14.54 -31.47
N TYR A 628 6.27 13.26 -31.15
CA TYR A 628 5.33 12.19 -31.44
C TYR A 628 4.14 12.16 -30.44
N ILE A 629 4.40 12.13 -29.13
CA ILE A 629 3.34 12.01 -28.09
C ILE A 629 2.28 13.12 -28.21
N GLU A 630 2.69 14.35 -28.52
CA GLU A 630 1.78 15.50 -28.67
C GLU A 630 0.85 15.38 -29.90
N ASN A 631 1.23 14.62 -30.93
CA ASN A 631 0.46 14.44 -32.16
C ASN A 631 -0.38 13.15 -32.22
N VAL A 632 0.05 12.06 -31.56
CA VAL A 632 -0.58 10.72 -31.69
C VAL A 632 -2.09 10.71 -31.42
N TYR A 633 -2.62 11.57 -30.54
CA TYR A 633 -4.07 11.60 -30.32
C TYR A 633 -4.85 12.15 -31.53
N ASN A 634 -4.25 13.07 -32.30
CA ASN A 634 -4.83 13.59 -33.53
C ASN A 634 -4.72 12.54 -34.65
N ASP A 635 -3.58 11.84 -34.73
CA ASP A 635 -3.40 10.70 -35.64
C ASP A 635 -4.42 9.58 -35.35
N LEU A 636 -4.68 9.30 -34.07
CA LEU A 636 -5.68 8.33 -33.63
C LEU A 636 -7.11 8.78 -33.96
N ALA A 637 -7.43 10.06 -33.77
CA ALA A 637 -8.75 10.62 -34.09
C ALA A 637 -9.03 10.70 -35.60
N THR A 638 -8.00 10.84 -36.43
CA THR A 638 -8.10 10.78 -37.91
C THR A 638 -8.07 9.35 -38.46
N GLY A 639 -7.73 8.36 -37.64
CA GLY A 639 -7.69 6.95 -38.02
C GLY A 639 -6.39 6.52 -38.72
N ALA A 640 -5.27 7.18 -38.42
CA ALA A 640 -3.96 6.86 -38.98
C ALA A 640 -3.51 5.43 -38.63
N ALA A 641 -2.93 4.73 -39.61
CA ALA A 641 -2.43 3.36 -39.44
C ALA A 641 -1.05 3.34 -38.76
N GLY A 642 -0.78 2.31 -37.95
CA GLY A 642 0.54 2.05 -37.35
C GLY A 642 0.73 2.52 -35.90
N ILE A 643 -0.31 3.06 -35.25
CA ILE A 643 -0.28 3.42 -33.83
C ILE A 643 -0.26 2.14 -32.97
N GLY A 644 0.69 2.03 -32.06
CA GLY A 644 0.81 0.88 -31.15
C GLY A 644 -0.29 0.81 -30.09
N PHE A 645 -0.90 -0.36 -29.90
CA PHE A 645 -1.97 -0.57 -28.92
C PHE A 645 -1.57 -0.21 -27.48
N ASP A 646 -0.29 -0.32 -27.13
CA ASP A 646 0.23 0.07 -25.82
C ASP A 646 -0.03 1.57 -25.53
N ILE A 647 0.18 2.43 -26.54
CA ILE A 647 -0.09 3.87 -26.44
C ILE A 647 -1.60 4.17 -26.46
N CYS A 648 -2.39 3.41 -27.21
CA CYS A 648 -3.86 3.53 -27.16
C CYS A 648 -4.39 3.22 -25.75
N ASP A 649 -3.92 2.14 -25.13
CA ASP A 649 -4.27 1.75 -23.76
C ASP A 649 -3.91 2.86 -22.75
N TRP A 650 -2.77 3.54 -22.95
CA TRP A 650 -2.36 4.70 -22.14
C TRP A 650 -3.22 5.94 -22.37
N LEU A 651 -3.48 6.33 -23.63
CA LEU A 651 -4.24 7.54 -23.98
C LEU A 651 -5.72 7.47 -23.56
N PHE A 652 -6.34 6.28 -23.61
CA PHE A 652 -7.67 6.03 -23.04
C PHE A 652 -7.65 5.76 -21.53
N GLY A 653 -6.47 5.70 -20.89
CA GLY A 653 -6.34 5.48 -19.44
C GLY A 653 -6.86 4.11 -18.99
N LEU A 654 -6.71 3.07 -19.81
CA LEU A 654 -7.20 1.70 -19.58
C LEU A 654 -6.12 0.77 -19.00
N VAL A 655 -5.01 1.34 -18.52
CA VAL A 655 -3.87 0.60 -17.98
C VAL A 655 -4.16 0.17 -16.53
N LEU A 656 -4.13 -1.15 -16.28
CA LEU A 656 -4.25 -1.71 -14.94
C LEU A 656 -3.05 -1.32 -14.03
N PRO A 657 -3.27 -1.07 -12.73
CA PRO A 657 -2.24 -0.62 -11.77
C PRO A 657 -1.12 -1.66 -11.52
N GLY A 658 -0.15 -1.29 -10.69
CA GLY A 658 0.94 -2.16 -10.23
C GLY A 658 1.97 -2.48 -11.32
N LYS A 659 2.39 -3.75 -11.39
CA LYS A 659 3.43 -4.21 -12.34
C LYS A 659 3.04 -4.00 -13.81
N ILE A 660 1.74 -4.03 -14.12
CA ILE A 660 1.22 -3.77 -15.47
C ILE A 660 1.42 -2.30 -15.82
N PHE A 661 1.04 -1.37 -14.94
CA PHE A 661 1.28 0.06 -15.11
C PHE A 661 2.76 0.38 -15.32
N ARG A 662 3.64 -0.14 -14.43
CA ARG A 662 5.09 -0.02 -14.54
C ARG A 662 5.58 -0.44 -15.94
N HIS A 663 5.19 -1.61 -16.40
CA HIS A 663 5.62 -2.14 -17.70
C HIS A 663 5.07 -1.31 -18.87
N ARG A 664 3.78 -0.95 -18.80
CA ARG A 664 3.05 -0.23 -19.84
C ARG A 664 3.61 1.17 -20.08
N ILE A 665 3.85 1.97 -19.05
CA ILE A 665 4.37 3.34 -19.22
C ILE A 665 5.74 3.37 -19.91
N MET A 666 6.62 2.39 -19.62
CA MET A 666 7.92 2.29 -20.28
C MET A 666 7.83 1.77 -21.71
N CYS A 667 6.93 0.82 -21.99
CA CYS A 667 6.65 0.39 -23.36
C CYS A 667 6.08 1.54 -24.21
N CYS A 668 5.18 2.36 -23.64
CA CYS A 668 4.67 3.55 -24.30
C CYS A 668 5.78 4.55 -24.63
N LEU A 669 6.76 4.75 -23.74
CA LEU A 669 7.91 5.63 -24.01
C LEU A 669 8.81 5.10 -25.13
N VAL A 670 9.01 3.78 -25.22
CA VAL A 670 9.78 3.13 -26.31
C VAL A 670 9.04 3.21 -27.64
N ASP A 671 7.76 2.83 -27.68
CA ASP A 671 6.91 2.97 -28.87
C ASP A 671 6.80 4.45 -29.29
N ALA A 672 6.82 5.38 -28.33
CA ALA A 672 6.78 6.82 -28.59
C ALA A 672 8.09 7.41 -29.16
N THR A 673 9.21 6.68 -29.10
CA THR A 673 10.53 7.17 -29.50
C THR A 673 10.95 6.51 -30.83
N PRO A 674 10.80 7.17 -32.00
CA PRO A 674 11.13 6.59 -33.31
C PRO A 674 12.49 5.88 -33.39
N SER A 675 13.53 6.45 -32.78
CA SER A 675 14.91 5.90 -32.78
C SER A 675 15.08 4.58 -32.01
N VAL A 676 14.10 4.16 -31.20
CA VAL A 676 14.10 2.86 -30.50
C VAL A 676 12.82 2.03 -30.69
N ARG A 677 11.83 2.52 -31.44
CA ARG A 677 10.57 1.81 -31.75
C ARG A 677 10.80 0.41 -32.34
N SER A 678 11.88 0.21 -33.09
CA SER A 678 12.29 -1.07 -33.69
C SER A 678 12.54 -2.21 -32.69
N ILE A 679 12.78 -1.90 -31.41
CA ILE A 679 12.93 -2.90 -30.35
C ILE A 679 11.58 -3.56 -30.02
N ASN A 680 10.46 -2.84 -30.24
CA ASN A 680 9.10 -3.17 -29.79
C ASN A 680 8.96 -3.23 -28.25
N ALA A 681 7.73 -3.28 -27.76
CA ALA A 681 7.43 -3.35 -26.33
C ALA A 681 7.79 -4.71 -25.68
N SER A 682 8.42 -4.66 -24.50
CA SER A 682 9.09 -5.79 -23.81
C SER A 682 8.25 -7.08 -23.70
N PRO A 683 8.87 -8.28 -23.88
CA PRO A 683 8.22 -9.57 -23.68
C PRO A 683 8.09 -10.01 -22.21
N PHE A 684 8.85 -9.44 -21.28
CA PHE A 684 8.83 -9.83 -19.85
C PHE A 684 8.72 -8.62 -18.92
N TRP A 685 7.93 -8.78 -17.85
CA TRP A 685 7.63 -7.73 -16.86
C TRP A 685 8.88 -7.17 -16.15
N ASP A 686 9.90 -8.00 -15.96
CA ASP A 686 11.11 -7.69 -15.19
C ASP A 686 12.35 -7.44 -16.07
N SER A 687 12.16 -7.17 -17.37
CA SER A 687 13.23 -6.70 -18.26
C SER A 687 13.64 -5.26 -17.92
N GLY A 688 14.94 -4.99 -17.85
CA GLY A 688 15.45 -3.62 -18.02
C GLY A 688 15.64 -3.26 -19.49
N ILE A 689 15.93 -1.99 -19.76
CA ILE A 689 16.29 -1.50 -21.09
C ILE A 689 17.58 -0.69 -21.05
N VAL A 690 18.44 -0.91 -22.03
CA VAL A 690 19.62 -0.07 -22.32
C VAL A 690 19.28 0.80 -23.52
N VAL A 691 19.61 2.09 -23.43
CA VAL A 691 19.41 3.08 -24.51
C VAL A 691 20.60 4.03 -24.54
N GLN A 692 21.33 4.04 -25.66
CA GLN A 692 22.61 4.73 -25.78
C GLN A 692 23.56 4.38 -24.61
N ASN A 693 24.04 5.37 -23.86
CA ASN A 693 24.93 5.23 -22.71
C ASN A 693 24.21 5.12 -21.35
N LYS A 694 22.88 5.00 -21.33
CA LYS A 694 22.06 4.87 -20.12
C LYS A 694 21.38 3.49 -20.04
N SER A 695 21.10 3.04 -18.83
CA SER A 695 20.24 1.90 -18.54
C SER A 695 19.15 2.25 -17.54
N TYR A 696 18.04 1.54 -17.65
CA TYR A 696 16.82 1.71 -16.86
C TYR A 696 16.33 0.34 -16.40
N TRP A 697 16.09 0.16 -15.10
CA TRP A 697 15.80 -1.14 -14.50
C TRP A 697 14.52 -1.09 -13.67
N PRO A 698 13.63 -2.10 -13.73
CA PRO A 698 12.52 -2.20 -12.81
C PRO A 698 13.05 -2.36 -11.38
N LYS A 699 12.47 -1.62 -10.43
CA LYS A 699 12.85 -1.57 -9.02
C LYS A 699 12.93 -2.94 -8.36
N ARG A 700 12.11 -3.90 -8.79
CA ARG A 700 12.05 -5.25 -8.24
C ARG A 700 13.20 -6.16 -8.72
N THR A 701 13.97 -5.76 -9.75
CA THR A 701 15.18 -6.48 -10.20
C THR A 701 16.38 -6.20 -9.31
N VAL A 702 17.35 -7.13 -9.30
CA VAL A 702 18.61 -6.95 -8.55
C VAL A 702 19.38 -5.68 -8.97
N LEU A 703 19.38 -5.33 -10.27
CA LEU A 703 20.05 -4.12 -10.74
C LEU A 703 19.33 -2.85 -10.29
N GLY A 704 18.00 -2.83 -10.30
CA GLY A 704 17.23 -1.73 -9.70
C GLY A 704 17.54 -1.58 -8.21
N ARG A 705 17.47 -2.69 -7.45
CA ARG A 705 17.71 -2.70 -6.00
C ARG A 705 19.14 -2.28 -5.64
N VAL A 706 20.17 -2.76 -6.34
CA VAL A 706 21.58 -2.42 -6.06
C VAL A 706 21.96 -1.03 -6.58
N LEU A 707 21.72 -0.74 -7.87
CA LEU A 707 22.17 0.51 -8.49
C LEU A 707 21.34 1.72 -8.06
N GLY A 708 20.14 1.52 -7.48
CA GLY A 708 19.43 2.53 -6.70
C GLY A 708 20.17 3.05 -5.45
N GLY A 709 21.30 2.44 -5.07
CA GLY A 709 22.20 2.98 -4.04
C GLY A 709 23.18 4.06 -4.53
N LEU A 710 23.24 4.33 -5.84
CA LEU A 710 24.08 5.39 -6.41
C LEU A 710 23.57 6.77 -5.95
N ASN A 711 24.37 7.82 -6.10
CA ASN A 711 24.00 9.17 -5.67
C ASN A 711 23.00 9.88 -6.62
N ASN A 712 22.95 9.48 -7.90
CA ASN A 712 22.23 10.18 -8.96
C ASN A 712 20.95 9.51 -9.55
N PRO A 713 20.59 8.23 -9.26
CA PRO A 713 19.43 7.59 -9.89
C PRO A 713 18.14 8.11 -9.25
N LYS A 714 17.09 8.24 -10.06
CA LYS A 714 15.74 8.56 -9.58
C LYS A 714 14.92 7.27 -9.52
N SER A 715 13.96 7.19 -8.61
CA SER A 715 12.89 6.19 -8.62
C SER A 715 11.62 6.88 -9.08
N LEU A 716 10.92 6.33 -10.08
CA LEU A 716 9.62 6.83 -10.51
C LEU A 716 8.79 5.70 -11.10
N CYS A 717 7.57 5.54 -10.62
CA CYS A 717 6.62 4.52 -11.09
C CYS A 717 7.21 3.10 -11.16
N GLY A 718 8.00 2.72 -10.15
CA GLY A 718 8.67 1.42 -10.10
C GLY A 718 9.86 1.24 -11.06
N TRP A 719 10.31 2.28 -11.77
CA TRP A 719 11.55 2.30 -12.55
C TRP A 719 12.67 3.04 -11.83
N ILE A 720 13.90 2.59 -12.05
CA ILE A 720 15.11 3.22 -11.53
C ILE A 720 16.02 3.62 -12.70
N GLY A 721 16.36 4.91 -12.76
CA GLY A 721 17.20 5.49 -13.79
C GLY A 721 17.36 7.02 -13.66
N PRO A 722 18.24 7.64 -14.45
CA PRO A 722 19.19 7.00 -15.35
C PRO A 722 20.36 6.38 -14.57
N VAL A 723 20.82 5.22 -15.02
CA VAL A 723 22.00 4.50 -14.52
C VAL A 723 22.97 4.29 -15.70
N PRO A 724 24.30 4.13 -15.51
CA PRO A 724 25.20 3.86 -16.64
C PRO A 724 24.80 2.61 -17.45
N ALA A 725 25.02 2.62 -18.77
CA ALA A 725 24.89 1.43 -19.60
C ALA A 725 25.96 0.36 -19.27
N PRO A 726 25.70 -0.93 -19.58
CA PRO A 726 26.71 -1.97 -19.46
C PRO A 726 27.87 -1.76 -20.44
N GLN A 727 29.08 -2.16 -20.03
CA GLN A 727 30.30 -2.03 -20.81
C GLN A 727 30.21 -2.84 -22.12
N GLY A 728 30.56 -2.21 -23.24
CA GLY A 728 30.56 -2.85 -24.57
C GLY A 728 29.20 -2.88 -25.27
N TRP A 729 28.13 -2.39 -24.66
CA TRP A 729 26.81 -2.30 -25.29
C TRP A 729 26.66 -1.00 -26.09
N THR A 730 26.33 -1.12 -27.37
CA THR A 730 26.12 0.00 -28.30
C THR A 730 24.72 0.03 -28.90
N SER A 731 24.02 -1.10 -28.93
CA SER A 731 22.63 -1.21 -29.38
C SER A 731 21.65 -1.07 -28.21
N SER A 732 20.55 -0.35 -28.46
CA SER A 732 19.44 -0.26 -27.52
C SER A 732 18.65 -1.58 -27.53
N ALA A 733 18.37 -2.16 -26.35
CA ALA A 733 17.72 -3.47 -26.22
C ALA A 733 17.09 -3.72 -24.84
N TRP A 734 16.08 -4.60 -24.80
CA TRP A 734 15.57 -5.19 -23.56
C TRP A 734 16.51 -6.28 -23.04
N ILE A 735 16.74 -6.30 -21.72
CA ILE A 735 17.67 -7.22 -21.05
C ILE A 735 16.99 -7.83 -19.82
N LYS A 736 16.91 -9.16 -19.78
CA LYS A 736 16.44 -9.91 -18.60
C LYS A 736 17.63 -10.36 -17.75
N ILE A 737 17.57 -10.11 -16.44
CA ILE A 737 18.64 -10.49 -15.50
C ILE A 737 18.32 -11.81 -14.78
N ASN A 738 19.25 -12.75 -14.82
CA ASN A 738 19.19 -13.99 -14.06
C ASN A 738 19.79 -13.80 -12.66
N ALA A 739 18.93 -13.77 -11.64
CA ALA A 739 19.31 -13.76 -10.22
C ALA A 739 18.28 -14.55 -9.39
N ARG A 740 18.73 -15.39 -8.46
CA ARG A 740 17.82 -16.16 -7.59
C ARG A 740 17.05 -15.25 -6.62
N ALA A 741 15.85 -15.65 -6.24
CA ALA A 741 15.20 -15.07 -5.06
C ALA A 741 16.06 -15.29 -3.80
N VAL A 742 15.89 -14.44 -2.81
CA VAL A 742 16.43 -14.62 -1.45
C VAL A 742 15.24 -14.89 -0.54
N ASP A 743 15.32 -15.91 0.30
CA ASP A 743 14.25 -16.26 1.22
C ASP A 743 13.90 -15.07 2.12
N VAL A 744 12.60 -14.80 2.27
CA VAL A 744 12.12 -13.72 3.13
C VAL A 744 11.82 -14.32 4.52
N PRO A 745 12.58 -13.95 5.57
CA PRO A 745 12.40 -14.52 6.91
C PRO A 745 11.03 -14.16 7.50
N ILE A 746 10.53 -15.04 8.38
CA ILE A 746 9.30 -14.77 9.14
C ILE A 746 9.57 -13.56 10.07
N PRO A 747 8.83 -12.45 9.97
CA PRO A 747 9.03 -11.30 10.84
C PRO A 747 8.55 -11.64 12.25
N VAL A 748 9.47 -11.68 13.21
CA VAL A 748 9.17 -12.03 14.60
C VAL A 748 8.96 -10.75 15.40
N SER A 749 7.84 -10.71 16.11
CA SER A 749 7.60 -9.74 17.17
C SER A 749 7.25 -10.50 18.42
N THR A 750 8.08 -10.35 19.46
CA THR A 750 7.67 -10.65 20.82
C THR A 750 6.59 -9.63 21.21
N THR A 751 5.31 -9.99 20.99
CA THR A 751 4.14 -9.10 21.26
C THR A 751 4.05 -8.71 22.73
N GLN A 752 4.65 -9.52 23.59
CA GLN A 752 5.12 -9.18 24.92
C GLN A 752 6.63 -9.06 24.88
N LEU A 753 7.19 -8.01 25.49
CA LEU A 753 8.54 -8.12 26.06
C LEU A 753 8.44 -9.13 27.20
N GLN A 754 8.59 -10.42 26.88
CA GLN A 754 9.09 -11.35 27.89
C GLN A 754 10.47 -10.83 28.28
N LEU A 755 10.58 -10.31 29.50
CA LEU A 755 11.81 -9.75 30.07
C LEU A 755 12.77 -10.89 30.49
N THR A 756 12.89 -11.89 29.62
CA THR A 756 13.97 -12.88 29.61
C THR A 756 15.20 -12.24 28.98
N LEU A 757 16.37 -12.75 29.36
CA LEU A 757 17.65 -12.29 28.83
C LEU A 757 17.71 -12.45 27.30
N ASP A 758 17.20 -13.57 26.77
CA ASP A 758 17.09 -13.82 25.33
C ASP A 758 16.08 -12.90 24.62
N GLY A 759 14.91 -12.67 25.22
CA GLY A 759 13.83 -11.87 24.62
C GLY A 759 14.23 -10.41 24.38
N LEU A 760 15.07 -9.87 25.27
CA LEU A 760 15.68 -8.54 25.13
C LEU A 760 16.90 -8.52 24.19
N GLY A 761 17.46 -9.67 23.80
CA GLY A 761 18.75 -9.75 23.13
C GLY A 761 19.92 -9.36 24.04
N LEU A 762 19.80 -9.65 25.33
CA LEU A 762 20.77 -9.35 26.38
C LEU A 762 21.51 -10.58 26.92
N ALA A 763 21.04 -11.78 26.57
CA ALA A 763 21.77 -13.01 26.80
C ALA A 763 23.11 -12.99 26.04
N ASP A 764 24.18 -13.36 26.75
CA ASP A 764 25.40 -13.83 26.14
C ASP A 764 25.65 -15.25 26.63
N PRO A 765 25.67 -16.28 25.75
CA PRO A 765 25.98 -17.64 26.17
C PRO A 765 27.43 -17.77 26.69
N ASP A 766 28.29 -16.82 26.32
CA ASP A 766 29.68 -16.73 26.74
C ASP A 766 29.86 -16.06 28.12
N VAL A 767 28.79 -15.47 28.70
CA VAL A 767 28.84 -14.75 29.99
C VAL A 767 27.98 -15.47 31.04
N ASN A 768 28.65 -16.21 31.92
CA ASN A 768 28.02 -17.03 32.96
C ASN A 768 27.61 -16.19 34.19
N GLU A 769 26.67 -15.26 33.98
CA GLU A 769 26.12 -14.34 35.00
C GLU A 769 24.93 -14.95 35.77
N SER A 770 24.75 -14.61 37.05
CA SER A 770 23.58 -15.08 37.80
C SER A 770 22.29 -14.33 37.37
N PRO A 771 21.11 -14.96 37.46
CA PRO A 771 19.85 -14.31 37.09
C PRO A 771 19.57 -13.01 37.88
N GLU A 772 20.05 -12.92 39.12
CA GLU A 772 19.93 -11.72 39.96
C GLU A 772 20.84 -10.59 39.47
N ALA A 773 22.13 -10.85 39.21
CA ALA A 773 23.06 -9.83 38.71
C ALA A 773 22.66 -9.29 37.32
N ALA A 774 22.17 -10.19 36.45
CA ALA A 774 21.62 -9.82 35.15
C ALA A 774 20.37 -8.92 35.29
N LEU A 775 19.48 -9.23 36.23
CA LEU A 775 18.28 -8.44 36.54
C LEU A 775 18.62 -7.05 37.11
N GLU A 776 19.63 -6.96 37.99
CA GLU A 776 20.10 -5.69 38.54
C GLU A 776 20.72 -4.81 37.44
N SER A 777 21.58 -5.38 36.58
CA SER A 777 22.14 -4.64 35.44
C SER A 777 21.08 -4.16 34.45
N ILE A 778 19.97 -4.90 34.29
CA ILE A 778 18.87 -4.52 33.39
C ILE A 778 17.99 -3.43 33.98
N THR A 779 17.72 -3.49 35.28
CA THR A 779 16.86 -2.52 35.97
C THR A 779 17.59 -1.22 36.33
N ASP A 780 18.93 -1.20 36.33
CA ASP A 780 19.70 0.04 36.36
C ASP A 780 19.52 0.88 35.08
N ILE A 781 18.71 1.92 35.21
CA ILE A 781 18.47 2.95 34.18
C ILE A 781 19.78 3.63 33.72
N GLY A 782 20.84 3.64 34.54
CA GLY A 782 22.17 4.13 34.18
C GLY A 782 22.85 3.36 33.04
N GLN A 783 22.52 2.08 32.86
CA GLN A 783 23.03 1.29 31.73
C GLN A 783 22.28 1.55 30.41
N TRP A 784 21.17 2.29 30.42
CA TRP A 784 20.36 2.57 29.23
C TRP A 784 20.81 3.87 28.57
N ILE A 785 21.75 3.75 27.64
CA ILE A 785 22.43 4.86 26.98
C ILE A 785 21.82 5.20 25.61
N GLN A 786 21.91 6.47 25.22
CA GLN A 786 21.70 6.86 23.82
C GLN A 786 22.94 6.45 23.01
N ALA A 787 22.92 5.24 22.45
CA ALA A 787 23.99 4.79 21.57
C ALA A 787 24.01 5.60 20.27
N LEU A 788 25.15 6.21 19.98
CA LEU A 788 25.48 6.73 18.66
C LEU A 788 25.98 5.54 17.82
N GLY A 789 25.52 5.44 16.57
CA GLY A 789 26.04 4.44 15.63
C GLY A 789 27.45 4.79 15.15
N PRO A 790 27.99 4.07 14.15
CA PRO A 790 29.27 4.37 13.53
C PRO A 790 29.43 5.88 13.26
N SER A 791 30.49 6.46 13.83
CA SER A 791 30.75 7.90 13.77
C SER A 791 31.29 8.26 12.39
N PRO A 792 30.82 9.34 11.73
CA PRO A 792 31.35 9.76 10.44
C PRO A 792 32.86 10.00 10.55
N THR A 793 33.65 9.25 9.78
CA THR A 793 35.09 9.50 9.70
C THR A 793 35.32 10.93 9.19
N ALA A 794 36.09 11.72 9.96
CA ALA A 794 36.22 13.14 9.72
C ALA A 794 36.72 13.42 8.28
N PRO A 795 36.21 14.47 7.60
CA PRO A 795 36.52 14.74 6.20
C PRO A 795 37.99 15.16 6.04
N ARG A 796 38.86 14.17 5.82
CA ARG A 796 40.19 14.38 5.22
C ARG A 796 40.00 14.56 3.71
N ASN A 797 40.63 15.60 3.19
CA ASN A 797 40.42 16.14 1.84
C ASN A 797 40.46 15.08 0.72
N ASP A 798 39.46 15.15 -0.15
CA ASP A 798 39.52 14.85 -1.59
C ASP A 798 40.28 13.59 -2.05
N VAL A 799 39.87 12.42 -1.53
CA VAL A 799 40.00 11.16 -2.27
C VAL A 799 38.64 10.46 -2.33
N LYS A 800 38.16 10.16 -3.55
CA LYS A 800 37.03 9.25 -3.76
C LYS A 800 37.45 7.84 -3.30
N LYS A 801 37.17 7.49 -2.04
CA LYS A 801 37.46 6.14 -1.52
C LYS A 801 36.81 5.03 -2.32
N VAL A 802 35.59 5.25 -2.81
CA VAL A 802 34.82 4.31 -3.64
C VAL A 802 34.39 5.00 -4.94
N GLU A 803 34.65 4.36 -6.08
CA GLU A 803 34.13 4.78 -7.38
C GLU A 803 33.55 3.58 -8.15
N PHE A 804 32.33 3.73 -8.69
CA PHE A 804 31.73 2.80 -9.62
C PHE A 804 32.44 2.92 -10.99
N LYS A 805 32.91 1.81 -11.56
CA LYS A 805 33.61 1.79 -12.86
C LYS A 805 32.73 1.27 -13.99
N SER A 806 32.18 0.06 -13.83
CA SER A 806 31.47 -0.62 -14.92
C SER A 806 30.38 -1.57 -14.42
N LEU A 807 29.36 -1.74 -15.27
CA LEU A 807 28.41 -2.83 -15.21
C LEU A 807 28.76 -3.80 -16.35
N ARG A 808 29.05 -5.06 -16.04
CA ARG A 808 29.28 -6.12 -17.04
C ARG A 808 28.14 -7.12 -17.03
N LEU A 809 27.73 -7.58 -18.21
CA LEU A 809 26.71 -8.59 -18.39
C LEU A 809 27.32 -9.82 -19.06
N THR A 810 27.14 -10.99 -18.46
CA THR A 810 27.53 -12.28 -19.04
C THR A 810 26.29 -13.08 -19.40
N GLU A 811 26.21 -13.58 -20.64
CA GLU A 811 25.09 -14.39 -21.08
C GLU A 811 25.08 -15.73 -20.35
N VAL A 812 23.95 -16.08 -19.74
CA VAL A 812 23.71 -17.37 -19.09
C VAL A 812 23.01 -18.27 -20.10
N ALA A 813 23.34 -19.56 -20.11
CA ALA A 813 22.70 -20.55 -20.98
C ALA A 813 21.19 -20.69 -20.65
N GLY A 814 20.36 -19.90 -21.33
CA GLY A 814 18.91 -19.89 -21.22
C GLY A 814 18.23 -20.66 -22.36
N THR A 815 16.90 -20.57 -22.43
CA THR A 815 16.14 -21.08 -23.58
C THR A 815 16.34 -20.16 -24.78
N PRO A 816 16.33 -20.67 -26.03
CA PRO A 816 16.61 -19.86 -27.23
C PRO A 816 15.59 -18.73 -27.49
N ALA A 817 14.46 -18.72 -26.78
CA ALA A 817 13.45 -17.66 -26.84
C ALA A 817 13.76 -16.45 -25.93
N ALA A 818 14.71 -16.56 -24.99
CA ALA A 818 15.03 -15.48 -24.05
C ALA A 818 16.49 -15.55 -23.59
N LYS A 819 17.34 -14.63 -24.10
CA LYS A 819 18.69 -14.43 -23.58
C LYS A 819 18.61 -13.83 -22.17
N GLU A 820 19.11 -14.56 -21.18
CA GLU A 820 19.24 -14.08 -19.80
C GLU A 820 20.70 -13.76 -19.48
N TYR A 821 20.91 -12.70 -18.70
CA TYR A 821 22.25 -12.24 -18.37
C TYR A 821 22.49 -12.23 -16.86
N ARG A 822 23.67 -12.64 -16.41
CA ARG A 822 24.14 -12.39 -15.05
C ARG A 822 24.91 -11.08 -15.02
N ALA A 823 24.60 -10.23 -14.05
CA ALA A 823 25.27 -8.96 -13.89
C ALA A 823 26.47 -9.08 -12.94
N THR A 824 27.54 -8.36 -13.28
CA THR A 824 28.71 -8.12 -12.43
C THR A 824 28.92 -6.62 -12.33
N VAL A 825 29.16 -6.11 -11.13
CA VAL A 825 29.40 -4.67 -10.89
C VAL A 825 30.82 -4.47 -10.42
N ASP A 826 31.52 -3.53 -11.06
CA ASP A 826 32.93 -3.26 -10.82
C ASP A 826 33.12 -1.90 -10.15
N PHE A 827 33.90 -1.91 -9.08
CA PHE A 827 34.24 -0.74 -8.28
C PHE A 827 35.77 -0.59 -8.20
N THR A 828 36.19 0.60 -7.81
CA THR A 828 37.54 0.85 -7.30
C THR A 828 37.41 1.36 -5.87
N ILE A 829 38.02 0.64 -4.93
CA ILE A 829 37.96 0.92 -3.49
C ILE A 829 39.41 1.13 -3.01
N ASN A 830 39.73 2.32 -2.49
CA ASN A 830 41.10 2.70 -2.12
C ASN A 830 42.14 2.40 -3.24
N ASN A 831 41.77 2.70 -4.50
CA ASN A 831 42.51 2.36 -5.74
C ASN A 831 42.62 0.86 -6.10
N VAL A 832 42.08 -0.07 -5.30
CA VAL A 832 42.00 -1.50 -5.62
C VAL A 832 40.74 -1.81 -6.45
N PRO A 833 40.83 -2.52 -7.60
CA PRO A 833 39.65 -2.93 -8.36
C PRO A 833 38.95 -4.12 -7.68
N ILE A 834 37.64 -4.00 -7.40
CA ILE A 834 36.84 -5.04 -6.75
C ILE A 834 35.52 -5.24 -7.52
N SER A 835 35.24 -6.50 -7.90
CA SER A 835 34.02 -6.89 -8.60
C SER A 835 33.07 -7.66 -7.68
N TYR A 836 31.76 -7.47 -7.86
CA TYR A 836 30.70 -8.23 -7.19
C TYR A 836 29.77 -8.86 -8.23
N VAL A 837 29.58 -10.19 -8.15
CA VAL A 837 28.70 -10.91 -9.06
C VAL A 837 27.31 -11.02 -8.43
N LEU A 838 26.29 -10.52 -9.13
CA LEU A 838 24.93 -10.39 -8.61
C LEU A 838 24.16 -11.70 -8.79
N TYR A 839 24.45 -12.69 -7.93
CA TYR A 839 23.81 -14.01 -7.98
C TYR A 839 22.34 -14.01 -7.55
N SER A 840 21.94 -13.08 -6.68
CA SER A 840 20.64 -13.10 -6.01
C SER A 840 19.98 -11.73 -5.89
N ASN A 841 18.66 -11.70 -5.66
CA ASN A 841 17.83 -10.51 -5.60
C ASN A 841 17.35 -10.21 -4.16
N PRO A 842 18.23 -9.71 -3.27
CA PRO A 842 17.89 -9.42 -1.88
C PRO A 842 16.88 -8.28 -1.76
N LEU A 843 16.13 -8.25 -0.66
CA LEU A 843 15.17 -7.19 -0.34
C LEU A 843 15.85 -6.11 0.51
N PHE A 844 15.71 -4.84 0.09
CA PHE A 844 16.22 -3.68 0.83
C PHE A 844 15.08 -2.87 1.42
N VAL A 845 14.99 -2.82 2.76
CA VAL A 845 13.95 -2.08 3.47
C VAL A 845 14.53 -0.76 3.99
N CYS A 846 13.91 0.36 3.65
CA CYS A 846 14.26 1.65 4.23
C CYS A 846 13.87 1.68 5.72
N ALA A 847 14.82 2.01 6.60
CA ALA A 847 14.50 2.28 8.00
C ALA A 847 13.53 3.49 8.08
N PRO A 848 12.37 3.38 8.73
CA PRO A 848 11.46 4.50 8.90
C PRO A 848 12.01 5.52 9.91
N PRO A 849 11.58 6.78 9.84
CA PRO A 849 12.00 7.80 10.79
C PRO A 849 11.48 7.50 12.20
N CYS A 850 12.27 7.81 13.22
CA CYS A 850 11.83 7.73 14.62
C CYS A 850 11.51 9.12 15.18
N VAL A 851 10.73 9.17 16.27
CA VAL A 851 10.36 10.41 16.96
C VAL A 851 11.15 10.50 18.26
N GLY A 852 12.16 11.38 18.31
CA GLY A 852 13.01 11.55 19.50
C GLY A 852 14.22 10.59 19.56
N THR A 853 14.88 10.59 20.72
CA THR A 853 16.10 9.82 21.01
C THR A 853 15.78 8.59 21.84
N HIS A 854 16.35 7.44 21.48
CA HIS A 854 16.00 6.15 22.07
C HIS A 854 17.20 5.47 22.71
N LEU A 855 16.98 4.95 23.92
CA LEU A 855 17.96 4.30 24.75
C LEU A 855 18.05 2.81 24.41
N MET A 856 19.27 2.28 24.39
CA MET A 856 19.56 0.85 24.39
C MET A 856 20.49 0.51 25.54
N HIS A 857 20.52 -0.76 25.95
CA HIS A 857 21.40 -1.18 27.04
C HIS A 857 22.88 -1.18 26.61
N ARG A 858 23.76 -0.71 27.48
CA ARG A 858 25.20 -0.48 27.20
C ARG A 858 25.91 -1.73 26.68
N ARG A 859 25.60 -2.92 27.21
CA ARG A 859 26.17 -4.20 26.75
C ARG A 859 25.84 -4.47 25.27
N GLN A 860 24.63 -4.13 24.83
CA GLN A 860 24.20 -4.29 23.43
C GLN A 860 24.87 -3.26 22.53
N ALA A 861 24.98 -2.02 22.99
CA ALA A 861 25.66 -0.96 22.24
C ALA A 861 27.09 -1.38 21.88
N VAL A 862 27.84 -1.93 22.84
CA VAL A 862 29.19 -2.48 22.61
C VAL A 862 29.13 -3.66 21.63
N LYS A 863 28.36 -4.71 21.95
CA LYS A 863 28.25 -5.95 21.15
C LYS A 863 27.86 -5.74 19.68
N TYR A 864 27.08 -4.68 19.38
CA TYR A 864 26.72 -4.30 18.02
C TYR A 864 27.72 -3.35 17.37
N LEU A 865 28.37 -2.44 18.11
CA LEU A 865 29.47 -1.63 17.55
C LEU A 865 30.70 -2.51 17.21
N ASP A 866 30.92 -3.59 17.96
CA ASP A 866 31.93 -4.62 17.66
C ASP A 866 31.57 -5.53 16.46
N SER A 867 30.36 -5.40 15.89
CA SER A 867 29.96 -6.09 14.65
C SER A 867 29.86 -5.15 13.43
N VAL A 868 30.46 -3.96 13.54
CA VAL A 868 30.61 -3.00 12.44
C VAL A 868 31.74 -3.45 11.50
N VAL A 869 31.40 -3.59 10.21
CA VAL A 869 32.32 -3.88 9.11
C VAL A 869 32.32 -2.69 8.16
N LYS A 870 33.50 -2.19 7.79
CA LYS A 870 33.62 -1.11 6.80
C LYS A 870 33.49 -1.67 5.38
N VAL A 871 33.15 -0.80 4.42
CA VAL A 871 33.13 -1.16 2.99
C VAL A 871 34.49 -1.63 2.46
N GLU A 872 35.61 -1.17 3.01
CA GLU A 872 36.96 -1.59 2.57
C GLU A 872 37.26 -3.07 2.86
N ASP A 873 36.86 -3.59 4.02
CA ASP A 873 37.07 -5.00 4.43
C ASP A 873 35.95 -5.95 3.93
N LEU A 874 34.86 -5.38 3.40
CA LEU A 874 33.59 -6.09 3.19
C LEU A 874 33.67 -7.27 2.21
N LYS A 875 34.59 -7.24 1.23
CA LYS A 875 34.73 -8.36 0.26
C LYS A 875 35.21 -9.65 0.95
N GLU A 876 36.10 -9.53 1.93
CA GLU A 876 36.68 -10.65 2.68
C GLU A 876 35.85 -11.03 3.91
N ALA A 877 34.88 -10.20 4.31
CA ALA A 877 33.98 -10.49 5.43
C ALA A 877 33.05 -11.69 5.13
N TYR A 878 33.17 -12.74 5.94
CA TYR A 878 32.27 -13.91 6.02
C TYR A 878 31.61 -14.03 7.43
N PRO A 879 30.81 -13.04 7.87
CA PRO A 879 30.07 -13.16 9.13
C PRO A 879 29.06 -14.32 9.07
N PRO A 880 28.72 -14.98 10.19
CA PRO A 880 27.68 -16.01 10.21
C PRO A 880 26.30 -15.43 9.85
N THR A 881 25.33 -16.29 9.54
CA THR A 881 23.95 -15.88 9.17
C THR A 881 23.21 -15.22 10.32
N ASP A 882 23.38 -15.73 11.53
CA ASP A 882 22.57 -15.37 12.70
C ASP A 882 23.13 -14.20 13.52
N LYS A 883 24.36 -13.72 13.23
CA LYS A 883 24.91 -12.52 13.87
C LYS A 883 24.55 -11.28 13.05
N LEU A 884 24.05 -10.24 13.74
CA LEU A 884 23.79 -8.94 13.11
C LEU A 884 25.10 -8.31 12.61
N VAL A 885 25.14 -8.00 11.31
CA VAL A 885 26.23 -7.29 10.64
C VAL A 885 25.81 -5.84 10.43
N ILE A 886 26.64 -4.89 10.84
CA ILE A 886 26.43 -3.47 10.54
C ILE A 886 27.48 -3.05 9.52
N ILE A 887 27.06 -2.64 8.33
CA ILE A 887 27.95 -2.17 7.27
C ILE A 887 28.02 -0.65 7.36
N ASP A 888 29.16 -0.10 7.77
CA ASP A 888 29.40 1.35 7.75
C ASP A 888 29.68 1.78 6.30
N ALA A 889 28.77 2.58 5.75
CA ALA A 889 28.68 2.91 4.32
C ALA A 889 28.25 4.37 4.09
N GLN A 890 28.75 5.28 4.94
CA GLN A 890 28.41 6.70 4.95
C GLN A 890 29.06 7.50 3.80
N GLY A 891 30.15 6.98 3.21
CA GLY A 891 30.85 7.64 2.12
C GLY A 891 30.12 7.59 0.78
N PRO A 892 30.47 8.48 -0.17
CA PRO A 892 29.83 8.53 -1.48
C PRO A 892 30.06 7.24 -2.26
N GLY A 893 28.99 6.56 -2.64
CA GLY A 893 29.02 5.30 -3.41
C GLY A 893 29.18 4.02 -2.57
N GLU A 894 29.58 4.12 -1.30
CA GLU A 894 29.75 2.97 -0.39
C GLU A 894 28.45 2.15 -0.23
N GLN A 895 27.30 2.83 -0.20
CA GLN A 895 25.98 2.19 -0.13
C GLN A 895 25.72 1.23 -1.31
N VAL A 896 26.28 1.48 -2.51
CA VAL A 896 26.15 0.56 -3.66
C VAL A 896 26.94 -0.72 -3.43
N VAL A 897 28.15 -0.61 -2.88
CA VAL A 897 29.02 -1.76 -2.59
C VAL A 897 28.38 -2.64 -1.51
N ALA A 898 27.81 -2.03 -0.46
CA ALA A 898 27.07 -2.73 0.57
C ALA A 898 25.88 -3.52 -0.02
N ARG A 899 25.09 -2.90 -0.91
CA ARG A 899 23.98 -3.58 -1.61
C ARG A 899 24.48 -4.67 -2.58
N ALA A 900 25.61 -4.47 -3.26
CA ALA A 900 26.20 -5.44 -4.18
C ALA A 900 26.73 -6.69 -3.44
N TRP A 901 27.36 -6.50 -2.28
CA TRP A 901 27.73 -7.60 -1.38
C TRP A 901 26.50 -8.38 -0.90
N CYS A 902 25.43 -7.71 -0.48
CA CYS A 902 24.16 -8.37 -0.14
C CYS A 902 23.61 -9.24 -1.28
N ALA A 903 23.74 -8.80 -2.53
CA ALA A 903 23.27 -9.52 -3.72
C ALA A 903 24.20 -10.67 -4.17
N GLU A 904 25.50 -10.59 -3.85
CA GLU A 904 26.45 -11.69 -4.01
C GLU A 904 26.26 -12.76 -2.92
N ARG A 905 26.07 -12.32 -1.66
CA ARG A 905 25.94 -13.19 -0.46
C ARG A 905 24.52 -13.71 -0.19
N ALA A 906 23.51 -13.27 -0.93
CA ALA A 906 22.10 -13.56 -0.69
C ALA A 906 21.60 -13.19 0.73
N ARG A 907 21.81 -11.93 1.12
CA ARG A 907 21.27 -11.37 2.38
C ARG A 907 20.36 -10.18 2.12
N ASN A 908 19.15 -10.23 2.66
CA ASN A 908 18.28 -9.05 2.80
C ASN A 908 18.93 -8.06 3.76
N ALA A 909 18.65 -6.75 3.61
CA ALA A 909 19.23 -5.74 4.49
C ALA A 909 18.30 -4.54 4.73
N ILE A 910 18.40 -3.94 5.91
CA ILE A 910 17.78 -2.65 6.19
C ILE A 910 18.76 -1.54 5.86
N VAL A 911 18.27 -0.48 5.24
CA VAL A 911 19.07 0.66 4.80
C VAL A 911 18.61 1.89 5.58
N ARG A 912 19.51 2.45 6.39
CA ARG A 912 19.33 3.73 7.08
C ARG A 912 20.14 4.77 6.32
N LYS A 913 19.55 5.92 5.98
CA LYS A 913 20.25 7.06 5.37
C LYS A 913 19.93 8.36 6.09
N GLY A 914 20.96 9.07 6.56
CA GLY A 914 20.80 10.33 7.28
C GLY A 914 20.10 10.21 8.64
N LEU A 915 19.81 11.35 9.28
CA LEU A 915 19.43 11.41 10.70
C LEU A 915 17.98 10.97 11.03
N ASP A 916 17.24 10.41 10.08
CA ASP A 916 15.82 10.09 10.28
C ASP A 916 15.58 8.97 11.30
N CYS A 917 16.41 7.92 11.29
CA CYS A 917 16.31 6.79 12.20
C CYS A 917 17.54 6.72 13.12
N CYS A 918 17.31 6.58 14.43
CA CYS A 918 18.37 6.40 15.42
C CYS A 918 18.94 4.96 15.39
N PHE A 919 20.16 4.80 15.91
CA PHE A 919 20.86 3.52 15.89
C PHE A 919 20.06 2.39 16.56
N ALA A 920 19.46 2.65 17.73
CA ALA A 920 18.62 1.67 18.44
C ALA A 920 17.42 1.19 17.63
N CYS A 921 16.69 2.08 16.96
CA CYS A 921 15.56 1.67 16.13
C CYS A 921 16.02 0.91 14.88
N ALA A 922 17.09 1.36 14.20
CA ALA A 922 17.63 0.68 13.03
C ALA A 922 18.13 -0.74 13.34
N VAL A 923 18.80 -0.93 14.48
CA VAL A 923 19.25 -2.23 15.00
C VAL A 923 18.05 -3.13 15.35
N ASN A 924 17.06 -2.63 16.10
CA ASN A 924 15.89 -3.42 16.49
C ASN A 924 15.11 -3.96 15.29
N ILE A 925 14.95 -3.17 14.22
CA ILE A 925 14.25 -3.60 13.00
C ILE A 925 15.06 -4.67 12.24
N ALA A 926 16.40 -4.67 12.34
CA ALA A 926 17.27 -5.64 11.68
C ALA A 926 17.47 -6.95 12.46
N HIS A 927 17.17 -6.95 13.77
CA HIS A 927 17.39 -8.09 14.65
C HIS A 927 16.34 -9.20 14.48
N LYS A 928 16.68 -10.42 14.96
CA LYS A 928 15.88 -11.64 14.83
C LYS A 928 14.67 -11.69 15.76
N THR A 929 14.79 -11.15 16.97
CA THR A 929 13.77 -11.25 18.02
C THR A 929 12.77 -10.09 18.04
N THR A 930 13.17 -8.92 17.52
CA THR A 930 12.46 -7.64 17.70
C THR A 930 12.06 -6.96 16.38
N GLY A 931 12.26 -7.63 15.24
CA GLY A 931 12.14 -7.01 13.91
C GLY A 931 12.02 -8.01 12.77
N LEU A 932 12.59 -7.64 11.61
CA LEU A 932 12.44 -8.39 10.36
C LEU A 932 13.41 -9.57 10.21
N GLY A 933 14.34 -9.80 11.15
CA GLY A 933 15.28 -10.93 11.09
C GLY A 933 16.21 -10.91 9.87
N PHE A 934 16.59 -9.73 9.39
CA PHE A 934 17.46 -9.59 8.21
C PHE A 934 18.95 -9.79 8.53
N HIS A 935 19.37 -9.56 9.77
CA HIS A 935 20.76 -9.68 10.23
C HIS A 935 21.79 -8.80 9.48
N VAL A 936 21.35 -7.85 8.64
CA VAL A 936 22.22 -6.85 7.99
C VAL A 936 21.59 -5.46 8.07
N LEU A 937 22.36 -4.50 8.58
CA LEU A 937 22.03 -3.08 8.60
C LEU A 937 23.09 -2.31 7.80
N ILE A 938 22.69 -1.67 6.71
CA ILE A 938 23.52 -0.72 5.95
C ILE A 938 23.32 0.66 6.56
N TRP A 939 24.40 1.20 7.12
CA TRP A 939 24.43 2.46 7.85
C TRP A 939 25.03 3.57 6.98
N SER A 940 24.17 4.50 6.54
CA SER A 940 24.48 5.64 5.66
C SER A 940 23.69 6.90 6.05
#